data_AF-A0A8J2QZF0-F1
#
_entry.id   AF-A0A8J2QZF0-F1
#
_cell.length_a   1.000
_cell.length_b   1.000
_cell.length_c   1.000
_cell.angle_alpha   90.00
_cell.angle_beta   90.00
_cell.angle_gamma   90.00
#
_symmetry.space_group_name_H-M   'P 1'
#
loop_
_entity.id
_entity.type
_entity.pdbx_description
1 polymer ?
#
loop_
_entity_poly.entity_id
_entity_poly.type
_entity_poly.pdbx_seq_one_letter_code
_entity_poly.pdbx_strand_id
1 'polypeptide(L)'
;MLYYKRRAWYIKHLKTHNGVEARQSSVRSTTFTSDRVDPHVSHGEPLTGNHQESINIRTRLSIPNLKQSTWKVHDDNLAVLLEHPGSKQELNSQVETFQNTVYDYFSEQYPPRNRYARKNKDNSFKLKMRKKKRELIKNLRIAKALGDNHLSHQLARALRSILKLIQGISAQTAEYRDNFDRAKQEVDFDKNPFEYSKTIFKKERGQLLLTNDQIYDHFKSTYEVPKSLRRYRDPNDQKPEFPRIEFHGIPPTLEELSSQIKRKSSKSAPGPDGIPYIVFKKCASVRKHLLNIYGKIWSRKQIPECFGKAIFVLIPKKDRVTDPKDTRPIALTNTISKIFFSVLQTRMTRFMLSNNYFRPNHQKGFLPGISGCLEHNTLLSESLKDARKSERQITVCWIDLENAFGSIQHELMLFALRWYNFPPLVRDMIASYYSKLRFSIITKEGPSKSLSYNVGLFQGCCLSPIAFNIVINILVDKLICNEKKWGYRFKFNNKYTESILAFADDLAILTRNPKHCQVLLDEVDKFCEWTDGLRTKPSKCHCLCLGRRNTRYTSYDPGLSLGGQCISTVTENAPFKFLGRKIDNIGRTPSLEGIVDSFLNDLNKVDSQLISNVKKAWIYENYLTSRLNWPFLVYDFNKTLLSKLDAGVIKMLKQWLGLALTADSSALFRGSNSFGMSLKRPSELYKHLRVSKRYILGKSHDDIVTSLPKDEDDPELESRLQFHKQFMIGAQSNRAGLGSNRKVQDADILKSFIRQDENDKYKIHAMNLEMQNEWLDIGDFCIPLALKWRTLIYDWSPALLKFYLNAFQMTLPDQSNLVRWGKSTEKTCYICGKAVGTAKHLLVGCKVLLDSGQYSRRHDRVLEVIREAVSLSVARAQKGITTNERSVGFVREGTRATKSNVKPYSILKAASDWTIMMDTYEKQYKIPEDICASASRPDIFLFSRILKRVVIIELTVPWETNIPKDHTIKVNKYYELTNELTRNRFVVDLYAVEVGARGITAKSLYNLLKDLGLSRTHINAFLERTSKAALVGSFQIWLGRERSLDSGGERITRVS
;
A
#
# COMPACT_ATOMS: atom_id res chain seq x y z
N MET A 1 21.60 -3.35 20.36
CA MET A 1 23.08 -3.38 20.45
C MET A 1 23.79 -3.71 19.12
N LEU A 2 23.39 -4.74 18.36
CA LEU A 2 24.00 -5.10 17.06
C LEU A 2 24.00 -3.97 16.01
N TYR A 3 22.96 -3.11 16.00
CA TYR A 3 22.87 -1.92 15.16
C TYR A 3 23.97 -0.89 15.46
N TYR A 4 24.30 -0.67 16.74
CA TYR A 4 25.37 0.25 17.16
C TYR A 4 26.75 -0.36 16.94
N LYS A 5 26.93 -1.68 17.12
CA LYS A 5 28.20 -2.38 16.81
C LYS A 5 28.52 -2.35 15.31
N ARG A 6 27.52 -2.51 14.42
CA ARG A 6 27.70 -2.38 12.96
C ARG A 6 28.01 -0.95 12.51
N ARG A 7 27.39 0.06 13.13
CA ARG A 7 27.68 1.48 12.87
C ARG A 7 29.05 1.90 13.41
N ALA A 8 29.47 1.37 14.56
CA ALA A 8 30.80 1.60 15.13
C ALA A 8 31.90 0.95 14.29
N TRP A 9 31.66 -0.26 13.75
CA TRP A 9 32.57 -0.91 12.79
C TRP A 9 32.72 -0.07 11.50
N TYR A 10 31.62 0.46 10.95
CA TYR A 10 31.62 1.33 9.77
C TYR A 10 32.38 2.65 10.00
N ILE A 11 32.25 3.27 11.19
CA ILE A 11 32.96 4.51 11.54
C ILE A 11 34.45 4.26 11.84
N LYS A 12 34.79 3.12 12.45
CA LYS A 12 36.18 2.77 12.79
C LYS A 12 37.01 2.43 11.55
N HIS A 13 36.43 1.85 10.50
CA HIS A 13 37.15 1.54 9.25
C HIS A 13 37.26 2.69 8.26
N LEU A 14 36.39 3.71 8.33
CA LEU A 14 36.55 4.93 7.52
C LEU A 14 37.70 5.83 8.01
N LYS A 15 38.11 5.69 9.28
CA LYS A 15 39.24 6.45 9.86
C LYS A 15 40.61 5.82 9.63
N THR A 16 40.68 4.53 9.30
CA THR A 16 41.96 3.80 9.14
C THR A 16 42.56 3.85 7.72
N HIS A 17 41.96 4.56 6.77
CA HIS A 17 42.46 4.67 5.38
C HIS A 17 42.68 6.11 4.87
N ASN A 18 42.58 7.12 5.75
CA ASN A 18 42.95 8.50 5.43
C ASN A 18 44.11 8.99 6.31
N GLY A 19 45.14 8.15 6.47
CA GLY A 19 46.41 8.56 7.05
C GLY A 19 47.22 9.36 6.04
N VAL A 20 47.01 10.67 5.99
CA VAL A 20 48.03 11.64 5.57
C VAL A 20 48.05 12.71 6.64
N GLU A 21 49.11 12.68 7.45
CA GLU A 21 49.44 13.69 8.45
C GLU A 21 49.65 15.04 7.75
N ALA A 22 48.82 16.02 8.11
CA ALA A 22 49.10 17.41 7.79
C ALA A 22 49.97 17.99 8.90
N ARG A 23 51.27 18.14 8.61
CA ARG A 23 52.20 18.94 9.42
C ARG A 23 51.73 20.39 9.46
N GLN A 24 51.72 20.97 10.65
CA GLN A 24 51.59 22.40 10.89
C GLN A 24 52.81 23.13 10.29
N SER A 25 52.58 24.14 9.47
CA SER A 25 53.50 25.26 9.30
C SER A 25 52.73 26.54 9.07
N SER A 26 53.09 27.54 9.85
CA SER A 26 52.60 28.91 9.92
C SER A 26 53.16 29.76 8.78
N VAL A 27 52.33 30.48 8.00
CA VAL A 27 52.72 31.77 7.39
C VAL A 27 51.48 32.67 7.18
N ARG A 28 51.48 33.76 7.95
CA ARG A 28 51.05 35.16 7.74
C ARG A 28 49.85 35.52 6.84
N SER A 29 48.97 36.29 7.47
CA SER A 29 47.99 37.22 6.91
C SER A 29 48.63 38.35 6.10
N THR A 30 48.08 38.64 4.93
CA THR A 30 48.15 39.96 4.29
C THR A 30 46.81 40.28 3.62
N THR A 31 46.12 41.24 4.20
CA THR A 31 45.03 42.08 3.67
C THR A 31 45.49 42.90 2.47
N PHE A 32 44.68 43.01 1.41
CA PHE A 32 44.56 44.16 0.48
C PHE A 32 43.22 43.98 -0.28
N THR A 33 42.14 44.61 0.19
CA THR A 33 41.50 45.86 -0.30
C THR A 33 40.91 45.76 -1.72
N SER A 34 39.60 45.95 -1.77
CA SER A 34 38.80 46.18 -2.98
C SER A 34 38.93 47.63 -3.43
N ASP A 35 39.28 47.85 -4.69
CA ASP A 35 39.05 49.12 -5.36
C ASP A 35 37.81 49.03 -6.27
N ARG A 36 36.95 50.04 -6.07
CA ARG A 36 35.75 50.40 -6.83
C ARG A 36 36.13 51.43 -7.92
N VAL A 37 35.09 51.87 -8.65
CA VAL A 37 34.93 53.08 -9.50
C VAL A 37 34.94 52.75 -10.99
N ASP A 38 33.96 53.13 -11.84
CA ASP A 38 32.56 53.59 -11.76
C ASP A 38 32.01 53.52 -13.21
N PRO A 39 30.69 53.41 -13.45
CA PRO A 39 30.09 53.58 -14.77
C PRO A 39 29.33 54.92 -14.90
N HIS A 40 29.74 55.77 -15.84
CA HIS A 40 29.01 56.99 -16.21
C HIS A 40 28.00 56.73 -17.37
N VAL A 41 26.72 56.79 -17.00
CA VAL A 41 25.58 57.55 -17.58
C VAL A 41 25.48 57.74 -19.10
N SER A 42 24.34 57.30 -19.66
CA SER A 42 23.49 58.19 -20.49
C SER A 42 22.00 57.83 -20.33
N HIS A 43 21.19 58.88 -20.16
CA HIS A 43 19.76 58.87 -19.86
C HIS A 43 18.90 58.59 -21.11
N GLY A 44 17.79 57.88 -20.90
CA GLY A 44 16.65 57.83 -21.81
C GLY A 44 15.45 57.17 -21.12
N GLU A 45 14.49 57.97 -20.65
CA GLU A 45 13.13 57.54 -20.27
C GLU A 45 12.15 57.96 -21.39
N PRO A 46 10.89 57.48 -21.42
CA PRO A 46 10.37 56.16 -21.04
C PRO A 46 9.40 55.59 -22.11
N LEU A 47 9.25 54.26 -22.19
CA LEU A 47 8.04 53.66 -22.78
C LEU A 47 7.53 52.53 -21.89
N THR A 48 6.31 52.72 -21.40
CA THR A 48 5.51 51.80 -20.60
C THR A 48 5.32 50.47 -21.33
N GLY A 49 6.05 49.44 -20.92
CA GLY A 49 5.90 48.07 -21.39
C GLY A 49 5.66 47.11 -20.23
N ASN A 50 4.51 46.43 -20.24
CA ASN A 50 4.13 45.37 -19.29
C ASN A 50 5.32 44.46 -18.92
N HIS A 51 5.82 44.58 -17.69
CA HIS A 51 6.75 43.60 -17.13
C HIS A 51 6.05 42.24 -17.00
N GLN A 52 6.34 41.33 -17.93
CA GLN A 52 6.03 39.90 -17.80
C GLN A 52 6.92 39.28 -16.71
N GLU A 53 6.55 39.47 -15.43
CA GLU A 53 7.25 38.84 -14.31
C GLU A 53 7.10 37.31 -14.33
N SER A 54 8.22 36.63 -14.07
CA SER A 54 8.24 35.18 -13.88
C SER A 54 7.45 34.77 -12.62
N ILE A 55 6.72 33.65 -12.67
CA ILE A 55 6.05 33.13 -11.47
C ILE A 55 7.13 32.79 -10.44
N ASN A 56 7.09 33.40 -9.25
CA ASN A 56 7.99 33.06 -8.16
C ASN A 56 7.71 31.63 -7.68
N ILE A 57 8.64 30.71 -7.92
CA ILE A 57 8.52 29.28 -7.62
C ILE A 57 9.39 28.94 -6.42
N ARG A 58 8.75 28.61 -5.30
CA ARG A 58 9.45 28.16 -4.10
C ARG A 58 9.81 26.69 -4.19
N THR A 59 10.95 26.35 -3.59
CA THR A 59 11.34 24.95 -3.45
C THR A 59 10.43 24.27 -2.44
N ARG A 60 10.01 23.03 -2.71
CA ARG A 60 9.22 22.25 -1.75
C ARG A 60 9.94 22.12 -0.40
N LEU A 61 9.26 22.50 0.68
CA LEU A 61 9.75 22.27 2.04
C LEU A 61 9.94 20.76 2.33
N SER A 62 11.10 20.40 2.86
CA SER A 62 11.50 19.02 3.15
C SER A 62 11.43 18.71 4.66
N ILE A 63 10.23 18.82 5.22
CA ILE A 63 9.99 18.59 6.66
C ILE A 63 10.14 17.09 6.99
N PRO A 64 10.99 16.70 7.95
CA PRO A 64 11.15 15.30 8.36
C PRO A 64 9.92 14.78 9.12
N ASN A 65 9.88 13.48 9.41
CA ASN A 65 8.83 12.93 10.27
C ASN A 65 9.07 13.37 11.72
N LEU A 66 8.34 14.40 12.17
CA LEU A 66 8.43 14.94 13.53
C LEU A 66 7.44 14.28 14.50
N LYS A 67 7.80 14.27 15.80
CA LYS A 67 6.90 13.83 16.88
C LYS A 67 5.77 14.84 17.10
N GLN A 68 4.67 14.41 17.70
CA GLN A 68 3.51 15.27 17.93
C GLN A 68 3.80 16.46 18.87
N SER A 69 4.69 16.28 19.86
CA SER A 69 5.14 17.38 20.74
C SER A 69 5.87 18.48 19.97
N THR A 70 6.74 18.11 19.03
CA THR A 70 7.46 19.06 18.18
C THR A 70 6.49 19.83 17.27
N TRP A 71 5.48 19.16 16.71
CA TRP A 71 4.43 19.84 15.93
C TRP A 71 3.63 20.85 16.75
N LYS A 72 3.39 20.58 18.04
CA LYS A 72 2.70 21.52 18.93
C LYS A 72 3.51 22.82 19.10
N VAL A 73 4.82 22.70 19.35
CA VAL A 73 5.73 23.86 19.44
C VAL A 73 5.73 24.68 18.14
N HIS A 74 5.75 24.03 16.97
CA HIS A 74 5.64 24.75 15.70
C HIS A 74 4.29 25.46 15.54
N ASP A 75 3.19 24.83 15.97
CA ASP A 75 1.85 25.42 15.91
C ASP A 75 1.70 26.65 16.81
N ASP A 76 2.26 26.58 18.03
CA ASP A 76 2.26 27.65 19.03
C ASP A 76 3.08 28.86 18.52
N ASN A 77 4.29 28.62 17.98
CA ASN A 77 5.10 29.69 17.39
C ASN A 77 4.42 30.33 16.18
N LEU A 78 3.81 29.54 15.30
CA LEU A 78 3.06 30.05 14.16
C LEU A 78 1.78 30.77 14.59
N ALA A 79 1.19 30.46 15.75
CA ALA A 79 0.05 31.21 16.26
C ALA A 79 0.46 32.65 16.55
N VAL A 80 1.58 32.86 17.25
CA VAL A 80 2.12 34.19 17.56
C VAL A 80 2.52 34.94 16.28
N LEU A 81 3.22 34.29 15.35
CA LEU A 81 3.65 34.91 14.11
C LEU A 81 2.49 35.34 13.20
N LEU A 82 1.33 34.69 13.32
CA LEU A 82 0.14 34.99 12.52
C LEU A 82 -0.85 35.94 13.23
N GLU A 83 -0.65 36.23 14.53
CA GLU A 83 -1.53 37.04 15.39
C GLU A 83 -1.52 38.56 15.10
N HIS A 84 -0.86 39.01 14.03
CA HIS A 84 -0.91 40.40 13.57
C HIS A 84 -1.77 40.57 12.32
N PRO A 85 -3.09 40.77 12.46
CA PRO A 85 -3.94 41.10 11.33
C PRO A 85 -3.71 42.57 10.95
N GLY A 86 -2.98 42.82 9.86
CA GLY A 86 -3.09 44.08 9.14
C GLY A 86 -4.53 44.26 8.64
N SER A 87 -5.39 44.86 9.48
CA SER A 87 -6.84 44.93 9.28
C SER A 87 -7.25 45.79 8.07
N LYS A 88 -6.30 46.54 7.49
CA LYS A 88 -6.50 47.39 6.29
C LYS A 88 -5.77 46.91 5.03
N GLN A 89 -5.02 45.80 5.06
CA GLN A 89 -4.28 45.34 3.88
C GLN A 89 -5.20 44.68 2.83
N GLU A 90 -4.85 44.86 1.55
CA GLU A 90 -5.49 44.23 0.40
C GLU A 90 -5.44 42.69 0.51
N LEU A 91 -6.45 42.00 -0.04
CA LEU A 91 -6.60 40.54 0.07
C LEU A 91 -5.39 39.78 -0.49
N ASN A 92 -4.82 40.24 -1.60
CA ASN A 92 -3.62 39.63 -2.18
C ASN A 92 -2.42 39.71 -1.23
N SER A 93 -2.17 40.90 -0.69
CA SER A 93 -1.09 41.14 0.28
C SER A 93 -1.25 40.25 1.52
N GLN A 94 -2.46 40.13 2.08
CA GLN A 94 -2.71 39.26 3.23
C GLN A 94 -2.41 37.78 2.95
N VAL A 95 -2.76 37.29 1.77
CA VAL A 95 -2.50 35.89 1.38
C VAL A 95 -1.00 35.67 1.17
N GLU A 96 -0.32 36.62 0.55
CA GLU A 96 1.12 36.57 0.33
C GLU A 96 1.89 36.61 1.64
N THR A 97 1.56 37.54 2.56
CA THR A 97 2.14 37.59 3.91
C THR A 97 1.95 36.26 4.62
N PHE A 98 0.74 35.69 4.61
CA PHE A 98 0.47 34.38 5.20
C PHE A 98 1.37 33.27 4.60
N GLN A 99 1.52 33.25 3.26
CA GLN A 99 2.37 32.27 2.59
C GLN A 99 3.85 32.45 2.92
N ASN A 100 4.32 33.70 2.99
CA ASN A 100 5.71 34.06 3.34
C ASN A 100 6.01 33.62 4.77
N THR A 101 5.22 34.09 5.74
CA THR A 101 5.40 33.76 7.16
C THR A 101 5.46 32.25 7.40
N VAL A 102 4.55 31.47 6.81
CA VAL A 102 4.53 30.01 6.99
C VAL A 102 5.71 29.35 6.28
N TYR A 103 6.04 29.77 5.06
CA TYR A 103 7.13 29.16 4.29
C TYR A 103 8.49 29.47 4.93
N ASP A 104 8.74 30.74 5.24
CA ASP A 104 10.01 31.24 5.77
C ASP A 104 10.32 30.56 7.11
N TYR A 105 9.33 30.54 8.02
CA TYR A 105 9.42 29.82 9.30
C TYR A 105 9.90 28.37 9.13
N PHE A 106 9.28 27.59 8.24
CA PHE A 106 9.69 26.19 8.05
C PHE A 106 10.97 26.03 7.24
N SER A 107 11.30 26.99 6.37
CA SER A 107 12.51 26.94 5.54
C SER A 107 13.77 27.21 6.35
N GLU A 108 13.70 28.10 7.36
CA GLU A 108 14.76 28.35 8.33
C GLU A 108 15.02 27.11 9.19
N GLN A 109 13.96 26.46 9.67
CA GLN A 109 14.06 25.28 10.52
C GLN A 109 14.50 24.03 9.73
N TYR A 110 14.05 23.90 8.47
CA TYR A 110 14.30 22.75 7.62
C TYR A 110 14.69 23.16 6.18
N PRO A 111 15.96 23.53 5.96
CA PRO A 111 16.43 24.03 4.68
C PRO A 111 16.14 23.05 3.52
N PRO A 112 15.64 23.54 2.38
CA PRO A 112 15.37 22.70 1.22
C PRO A 112 16.65 22.05 0.70
N ARG A 113 16.59 20.74 0.40
CA ARG A 113 17.74 20.01 -0.14
C ARG A 113 18.07 20.49 -1.56
N ASN A 114 19.21 21.15 -1.73
CA ASN A 114 19.73 21.55 -3.03
C ASN A 114 20.07 20.30 -3.87
N ARG A 115 19.27 20.02 -4.92
CA ARG A 115 19.42 18.81 -5.76
C ARG A 115 20.57 18.88 -6.77
N TYR A 116 21.17 20.06 -6.99
CA TYR A 116 22.16 20.27 -8.04
C TYR A 116 23.62 20.12 -7.61
N ALA A 117 23.90 19.86 -6.32
CA ALA A 117 25.26 19.68 -5.82
C ALA A 117 25.49 18.25 -5.31
N ARG A 118 25.64 17.27 -6.24
CA ARG A 118 26.30 15.97 -5.95
C ARG A 118 26.47 15.13 -7.22
N LYS A 119 27.59 15.31 -7.92
CA LYS A 119 28.24 14.27 -8.72
C LYS A 119 29.73 14.59 -8.83
N ASN A 120 30.56 13.64 -8.41
CA ASN A 120 32.02 13.51 -8.59
C ASN A 120 32.84 13.51 -7.30
N LYS A 121 32.76 12.40 -6.56
CA LYS A 121 33.90 11.84 -5.81
C LYS A 121 33.79 10.33 -5.91
N ASP A 122 34.32 9.77 -7.00
CA ASP A 122 34.73 8.37 -7.15
C ASP A 122 35.17 8.13 -8.60
N ASN A 123 36.36 8.60 -9.01
CA ASN A 123 36.96 8.19 -10.29
C ASN A 123 38.48 8.41 -10.48
N SER A 124 39.26 8.75 -9.44
CA SER A 124 40.69 9.09 -9.60
C SER A 124 41.59 7.89 -9.95
N PHE A 125 41.42 6.75 -9.27
CA PHE A 125 42.33 5.60 -9.41
C PHE A 125 42.11 4.76 -10.69
N LYS A 126 40.84 4.49 -11.04
CA LYS A 126 40.48 3.76 -12.28
C LYS A 126 40.88 4.52 -13.55
N LEU A 127 40.85 5.86 -13.50
CA LEU A 127 41.27 6.71 -14.59
C LEU A 127 42.80 6.65 -14.80
N LYS A 128 43.59 6.69 -13.71
CA LYS A 128 45.06 6.53 -13.76
C LYS A 128 45.48 5.19 -14.38
N MET A 129 44.86 4.08 -13.96
CA MET A 129 45.20 2.74 -14.49
C MET A 129 44.81 2.56 -15.97
N ARG A 130 43.68 3.15 -16.41
CA ARG A 130 43.29 3.15 -17.83
C ARG A 130 44.24 3.98 -18.70
N LYS A 131 44.77 5.10 -18.18
CA LYS A 131 45.81 5.89 -18.87
C LYS A 131 47.10 5.07 -19.02
N LYS A 132 47.60 4.47 -17.93
CA LYS A 132 48.82 3.65 -17.93
C LYS A 132 48.74 2.43 -18.87
N LYS A 133 47.56 1.79 -18.98
CA LYS A 133 47.30 0.73 -19.96
C LYS A 133 47.47 1.23 -21.41
N ARG A 134 46.88 2.39 -21.75
CA ARG A 134 46.97 2.97 -23.11
C ARG A 134 48.41 3.31 -23.47
N GLU A 135 49.15 3.85 -22.52
CA GLU A 135 50.55 4.22 -22.68
C GLU A 135 51.45 3.00 -22.93
N LEU A 136 51.31 1.93 -22.16
CA LEU A 136 52.03 0.69 -22.39
C LEU A 136 51.71 0.04 -23.75
N ILE A 137 50.45 0.11 -24.21
CA ILE A 137 50.07 -0.40 -25.54
C ILE A 137 50.74 0.43 -26.64
N LYS A 138 50.77 1.76 -26.49
CA LYS A 138 51.44 2.65 -27.44
C LYS A 138 52.93 2.34 -27.52
N ASN A 139 53.61 2.24 -26.38
CA ASN A 139 55.04 1.98 -26.32
C ASN A 139 55.39 0.58 -26.83
N LEU A 140 54.53 -0.42 -26.57
CA LEU A 140 54.70 -1.78 -27.11
C LEU A 140 54.62 -1.81 -28.64
N ARG A 141 53.71 -1.02 -29.24
CA ARG A 141 53.60 -0.91 -30.70
C ARG A 141 54.85 -0.28 -31.32
N ILE A 142 55.38 0.76 -30.67
CA ILE A 142 56.61 1.44 -31.10
C ILE A 142 57.82 0.49 -31.00
N ALA A 143 57.99 -0.21 -29.89
CA ALA A 143 59.10 -1.15 -29.70
C ALA A 143 59.10 -2.29 -30.73
N LYS A 144 57.91 -2.80 -31.10
CA LYS A 144 57.76 -3.80 -32.16
C LYS A 144 58.11 -3.26 -33.55
N ALA A 145 57.73 -2.01 -33.85
CA ALA A 145 58.05 -1.38 -35.13
C ALA A 145 59.56 -1.11 -35.29
N LEU A 146 60.27 -0.92 -34.18
CA LEU A 146 61.73 -0.71 -34.14
C LEU A 146 62.54 -2.01 -34.10
N GLY A 147 61.90 -3.19 -34.08
CA GLY A 147 62.60 -4.49 -34.03
C GLY A 147 63.23 -4.85 -32.68
N ASP A 148 62.99 -4.08 -31.61
CA ASP A 148 63.54 -4.35 -30.28
C ASP A 148 62.71 -5.41 -29.55
N ASN A 149 63.15 -6.66 -29.70
CA ASN A 149 62.50 -7.83 -29.11
C ASN A 149 62.58 -7.84 -27.57
N HIS A 150 63.65 -7.30 -26.99
CA HIS A 150 63.85 -7.29 -25.55
C HIS A 150 62.91 -6.29 -24.86
N LEU A 151 62.85 -5.06 -25.37
CA LEU A 151 61.94 -4.02 -24.85
C LEU A 151 60.47 -4.40 -25.07
N SER A 152 60.15 -5.00 -26.22
CA SER A 152 58.81 -5.52 -26.51
C SER A 152 58.37 -6.59 -25.51
N HIS A 153 59.26 -7.51 -25.12
CA HIS A 153 58.96 -8.52 -24.11
C HIS A 153 58.73 -7.91 -22.72
N GLN A 154 59.54 -6.92 -22.32
CA GLN A 154 59.38 -6.21 -21.04
C GLN A 154 58.05 -5.44 -20.96
N LEU A 155 57.71 -4.68 -22.00
CA LEU A 155 56.45 -3.93 -22.07
C LEU A 155 55.23 -4.85 -22.10
N ALA A 156 55.29 -6.01 -22.78
CA ALA A 156 54.23 -7.00 -22.77
C ALA A 156 54.03 -7.65 -21.39
N ARG A 157 55.12 -7.82 -20.61
CA ARG A 157 55.06 -8.33 -19.23
C ARG A 157 54.43 -7.30 -18.29
N ALA A 158 54.81 -6.03 -18.41
CA ALA A 158 54.21 -4.91 -17.67
C ALA A 158 52.74 -4.68 -18.03
N LEU A 159 52.35 -4.86 -19.30
CA LEU A 159 50.95 -4.78 -19.72
C LEU A 159 50.12 -5.92 -19.12
N ARG A 160 50.65 -7.15 -19.11
CA ARG A 160 50.00 -8.32 -18.49
C ARG A 160 49.81 -8.15 -16.98
N SER A 161 50.79 -7.58 -16.26
CA SER A 161 50.64 -7.32 -14.82
C SER A 161 49.57 -6.27 -14.53
N ILE A 162 49.51 -5.17 -15.30
CA ILE A 162 48.43 -4.17 -15.17
C ILE A 162 47.06 -4.76 -15.53
N LEU A 163 46.98 -5.62 -16.56
CA LEU A 163 45.72 -6.30 -16.91
C LEU A 163 45.26 -7.26 -15.81
N LYS A 164 46.16 -8.03 -15.20
CA LYS A 164 45.86 -8.87 -14.03
C LYS A 164 45.40 -8.04 -12.83
N LEU A 165 46.03 -6.89 -12.55
CA LEU A 165 45.60 -5.95 -11.50
C LEU A 165 44.20 -5.37 -11.78
N ILE A 166 43.91 -4.96 -13.02
CA ILE A 166 42.58 -4.46 -13.42
C ILE A 166 41.54 -5.58 -13.30
N GLN A 167 41.85 -6.81 -13.72
CA GLN A 167 40.96 -7.97 -13.58
C GLN A 167 40.74 -8.35 -12.11
N GLY A 168 41.79 -8.41 -11.29
CA GLY A 168 41.71 -8.71 -9.85
C GLY A 168 40.90 -7.66 -9.08
N ILE A 169 41.13 -6.37 -9.36
CA ILE A 169 40.31 -5.28 -8.83
C ILE A 169 38.87 -5.40 -9.33
N SER A 170 38.63 -5.80 -10.58
CA SER A 170 37.28 -5.94 -11.14
C SER A 170 36.53 -7.14 -10.55
N ALA A 171 37.20 -8.26 -10.27
CA ALA A 171 36.62 -9.44 -9.64
C ALA A 171 36.30 -9.19 -8.16
N GLN A 172 37.24 -8.61 -7.39
CA GLN A 172 36.96 -8.18 -6.02
C GLN A 172 35.87 -7.10 -5.99
N THR A 173 35.92 -6.09 -6.88
CA THR A 173 34.84 -5.08 -6.92
C THR A 173 33.51 -5.63 -7.39
N ALA A 174 33.43 -6.74 -8.12
CA ALA A 174 32.16 -7.38 -8.47
C ALA A 174 31.49 -7.98 -7.23
N GLU A 175 32.21 -8.79 -6.45
CA GLU A 175 31.67 -9.37 -5.21
C GLU A 175 31.34 -8.28 -4.18
N TYR A 176 32.19 -7.27 -4.03
CA TYR A 176 31.90 -6.12 -3.17
C TYR A 176 30.71 -5.32 -3.68
N ARG A 177 30.52 -5.17 -5.00
CA ARG A 177 29.35 -4.49 -5.58
C ARG A 177 28.08 -5.30 -5.34
N ASP A 178 28.10 -6.61 -5.54
CA ASP A 178 26.93 -7.46 -5.32
C ASP A 178 26.53 -7.45 -3.84
N ASN A 179 27.51 -7.54 -2.94
CA ASN A 179 27.27 -7.41 -1.50
C ASN A 179 26.80 -6.01 -1.11
N PHE A 180 27.34 -4.96 -1.73
CA PHE A 180 26.91 -3.59 -1.53
C PHE A 180 25.49 -3.34 -2.04
N ASP A 181 25.15 -3.83 -3.23
CA ASP A 181 23.86 -3.69 -3.86
C ASP A 181 22.80 -4.48 -3.08
N ARG A 182 23.12 -5.69 -2.63
CA ARG A 182 22.29 -6.45 -1.68
C ARG A 182 22.06 -5.65 -0.40
N ALA A 183 23.12 -5.19 0.26
CA ALA A 183 23.00 -4.41 1.50
C ALA A 183 22.20 -3.12 1.31
N LYS A 184 22.37 -2.44 0.16
CA LYS A 184 21.64 -1.23 -0.20
C LYS A 184 20.16 -1.52 -0.43
N GLN A 185 19.81 -2.55 -1.20
CA GLN A 185 18.41 -2.94 -1.43
C GLN A 185 17.72 -3.37 -0.12
N GLU A 186 18.42 -4.12 0.73
CA GLU A 186 17.93 -4.49 2.07
C GLU A 186 17.61 -3.25 2.92
N VAL A 187 18.53 -2.28 2.94
CA VAL A 187 18.36 -1.01 3.66
C VAL A 187 17.24 -0.16 3.06
N ASP A 188 17.12 -0.09 1.73
CA ASP A 188 16.10 0.69 1.06
C ASP A 188 14.70 0.08 1.27
N PHE A 189 14.59 -1.25 1.30
CA PHE A 189 13.40 -1.94 1.76
C PHE A 189 13.08 -1.57 3.21
N ASP A 190 14.04 -1.67 4.13
CA ASP A 190 13.80 -1.42 5.55
C ASP A 190 13.41 0.03 5.87
N LYS A 191 13.89 0.99 5.08
CA LYS A 191 13.46 2.40 5.19
C LYS A 191 11.98 2.56 4.82
N ASN A 192 11.54 1.96 3.72
CA ASN A 192 10.16 2.03 3.27
C ASN A 192 9.81 0.86 2.32
N PRO A 193 9.24 -0.24 2.84
CA PRO A 193 8.94 -1.42 2.03
C PRO A 193 8.01 -1.12 0.85
N PHE A 194 6.98 -0.29 1.05
CA PHE A 194 6.01 0.04 0.01
C PHE A 194 6.62 0.90 -1.12
N GLU A 195 7.44 1.91 -0.79
CA GLU A 195 8.11 2.71 -1.81
C GLU A 195 9.14 1.87 -2.57
N TYR A 196 9.88 0.98 -1.88
CA TYR A 196 10.77 0.03 -2.53
C TYR A 196 10.00 -0.88 -3.50
N SER A 197 8.90 -1.52 -3.07
CA SER A 197 8.04 -2.31 -3.96
C SER A 197 7.58 -1.53 -5.17
N LYS A 198 7.17 -0.26 -4.97
CA LYS A 198 6.75 0.61 -6.08
C LYS A 198 7.88 0.87 -7.08
N THR A 199 9.13 0.96 -6.64
CA THR A 199 10.27 1.16 -7.54
C THR A 199 10.53 -0.03 -8.45
N ILE A 200 10.29 -1.26 -8.01
CA ILE A 200 10.46 -2.49 -8.81
C ILE A 200 9.58 -2.46 -10.07
N PHE A 201 8.35 -1.94 -9.95
CA PHE A 201 7.36 -1.93 -11.03
C PHE A 201 7.19 -0.55 -11.68
N LYS A 202 8.05 0.42 -11.32
CA LYS A 202 7.98 1.76 -11.90
C LYS A 202 8.50 1.69 -13.33
N LYS A 203 7.62 1.90 -14.30
CA LYS A 203 8.05 2.12 -15.69
C LYS A 203 9.02 3.30 -15.74
N GLU A 204 10.07 3.19 -16.55
CA GLU A 204 10.92 4.34 -16.84
C GLU A 204 10.06 5.48 -17.37
N ARG A 205 10.32 6.70 -16.92
CA ARG A 205 9.59 7.86 -17.45
C ARG A 205 10.08 8.07 -18.87
N GLY A 206 9.14 8.26 -19.80
CA GLY A 206 9.49 8.60 -21.16
C GLY A 206 10.43 9.81 -21.22
N GLN A 207 11.34 9.79 -22.19
CA GLN A 207 12.28 10.87 -22.39
C GLN A 207 11.65 11.95 -23.26
N LEU A 208 11.68 13.18 -22.76
CA LEU A 208 11.35 14.38 -23.56
C LEU A 208 12.59 14.72 -24.41
N LEU A 209 12.43 14.61 -25.72
CA LEU A 209 13.43 14.91 -26.76
C LEU A 209 13.09 16.23 -27.48
N LEU A 210 12.42 17.15 -26.78
CA LEU A 210 11.98 18.45 -27.27
C LEU A 210 12.92 19.55 -26.75
N THR A 211 13.10 20.62 -27.52
CA THR A 211 13.75 21.84 -27.04
C THR A 211 12.79 22.65 -26.17
N ASN A 212 13.34 23.56 -25.35
CA ASN A 212 12.53 24.41 -24.47
C ASN A 212 11.64 25.36 -25.28
N ASP A 213 12.13 25.87 -26.41
CA ASP A 213 11.39 26.77 -27.30
C ASP A 213 10.21 26.05 -27.98
N GLN A 214 10.43 24.84 -28.50
CA GLN A 214 9.35 24.01 -29.06
C GLN A 214 8.22 23.77 -28.07
N ILE A 215 8.56 23.52 -26.80
CA ILE A 215 7.57 23.37 -25.73
C ILE A 215 6.88 24.71 -25.50
N TYR A 216 7.63 25.78 -25.28
CA TYR A 216 7.08 27.09 -24.97
C TYR A 216 6.11 27.59 -26.05
N ASP A 217 6.53 27.55 -27.33
CA ASP A 217 5.74 28.02 -28.47
C ASP A 217 4.47 27.19 -28.68
N HIS A 218 4.54 25.88 -28.48
CA HIS A 218 3.35 25.02 -28.53
C HIS A 218 2.32 25.38 -27.47
N PHE A 219 2.75 25.54 -26.21
CA PHE A 219 1.83 25.86 -25.11
C PHE A 219 1.34 27.31 -25.18
N LYS A 220 2.14 28.25 -25.67
CA LYS A 220 1.74 29.63 -25.95
C LYS A 220 0.63 29.68 -27.00
N SER A 221 0.85 29.04 -28.16
CA SER A 221 -0.16 28.98 -29.24
C SER A 221 -1.44 28.23 -28.83
N THR A 222 -1.34 27.25 -27.93
CA THR A 222 -2.50 26.48 -27.48
C THR A 222 -3.37 27.25 -26.47
N TYR A 223 -2.77 27.98 -25.53
CA TYR A 223 -3.49 28.51 -24.36
C TYR A 223 -3.56 30.03 -24.28
N GLU A 224 -2.67 30.77 -24.95
CA GLU A 224 -2.67 32.24 -25.00
C GLU A 224 -3.40 32.77 -26.24
N VAL A 225 -4.47 32.07 -26.64
CA VAL A 225 -5.38 32.52 -27.69
C VAL A 225 -6.19 33.74 -27.23
N PRO A 226 -6.64 34.62 -28.14
CA PRO A 226 -7.56 35.71 -27.80
C PRO A 226 -8.77 35.18 -27.03
N LYS A 227 -9.17 35.89 -25.97
CA LYS A 227 -10.36 35.50 -25.21
C LYS A 227 -11.58 35.57 -26.14
N SER A 228 -12.22 34.42 -26.34
CA SER A 228 -13.49 34.35 -27.03
C SER A 228 -14.53 35.19 -26.30
N LEU A 229 -15.05 36.23 -26.95
CA LEU A 229 -16.17 37.04 -26.46
C LEU A 229 -17.52 36.41 -26.86
N ARG A 230 -17.52 35.15 -27.28
CA ARG A 230 -18.70 34.44 -27.77
C ARG A 230 -19.74 34.36 -26.66
N ARG A 231 -20.89 35.00 -26.90
CA ARG A 231 -22.07 34.86 -26.03
C ARG A 231 -22.79 33.58 -26.45
N TYR A 232 -22.67 32.55 -25.61
CA TYR A 232 -23.44 31.33 -25.76
C TYR A 232 -24.93 31.64 -25.56
N ARG A 233 -25.73 31.34 -26.59
CA ARG A 233 -27.19 31.31 -26.49
C ARG A 233 -27.62 29.95 -25.96
N ASP A 234 -28.83 29.90 -25.42
CA ASP A 234 -29.43 28.68 -24.90
C ASP A 234 -29.42 27.60 -26.00
N PRO A 235 -28.72 26.46 -25.77
CA PRO A 235 -28.58 25.41 -26.78
C PRO A 235 -29.86 24.57 -26.93
N ASN A 236 -30.91 24.85 -26.16
CA ASN A 236 -32.13 24.07 -26.06
C ASN A 236 -33.34 24.93 -25.67
N ASP A 237 -34.54 24.52 -26.06
CA ASP A 237 -35.83 25.14 -25.66
C ASP A 237 -36.29 24.70 -24.25
N GLN A 238 -35.67 23.68 -23.66
CA GLN A 238 -35.98 23.18 -22.31
C GLN A 238 -34.83 23.44 -21.33
N LYS A 239 -34.95 24.53 -20.58
CA LYS A 239 -34.03 24.89 -19.49
C LYS A 239 -34.20 23.96 -18.28
N PRO A 240 -33.14 23.65 -17.50
CA PRO A 240 -33.27 22.89 -16.27
C PRO A 240 -34.26 23.55 -15.29
N GLU A 241 -35.01 22.72 -14.55
CA GLU A 241 -35.89 23.19 -13.48
C GLU A 241 -35.14 24.08 -12.48
N PHE A 242 -35.84 25.02 -11.86
CA PHE A 242 -35.29 25.78 -10.74
C PHE A 242 -34.87 24.85 -9.59
N PRO A 243 -33.79 25.20 -8.86
CA PRO A 243 -33.26 24.32 -7.83
C PRO A 243 -34.25 24.22 -6.67
N ARG A 244 -34.58 22.98 -6.27
CA ARG A 244 -35.40 22.68 -5.09
C ARG A 244 -34.62 22.87 -3.79
N ILE A 245 -33.30 22.67 -3.85
CA ILE A 245 -32.38 22.82 -2.72
C ILE A 245 -31.38 23.91 -3.07
N GLU A 246 -31.37 24.97 -2.28
CA GLU A 246 -30.46 26.08 -2.46
C GLU A 246 -28.99 25.67 -2.26
N PHE A 247 -28.10 26.39 -2.93
CA PHE A 247 -26.67 26.21 -2.75
C PHE A 247 -26.25 26.72 -1.35
N HIS A 248 -25.44 25.93 -0.65
CA HIS A 248 -24.90 26.32 0.66
C HIS A 248 -23.92 27.51 0.53
N GLY A 249 -24.45 28.73 0.63
CA GLY A 249 -23.77 30.00 0.35
C GLY A 249 -22.99 30.62 1.52
N ILE A 250 -23.00 30.03 2.71
CA ILE A 250 -22.28 30.54 3.89
C ILE A 250 -20.77 30.28 3.75
N PRO A 251 -19.84 31.10 4.30
CA PRO A 251 -18.41 30.79 4.27
C PRO A 251 -18.04 29.37 4.78
N PRO A 252 -16.91 28.79 4.35
CA PRO A 252 -16.42 27.49 4.83
C PRO A 252 -16.30 27.42 6.35
N THR A 253 -16.55 26.25 6.93
CA THR A 253 -16.32 26.02 8.37
C THR A 253 -14.96 25.35 8.63
N LEU A 254 -14.45 25.46 9.86
CA LEU A 254 -13.21 24.79 10.25
C LEU A 254 -13.30 23.27 10.13
N GLU A 255 -14.49 22.70 10.38
CA GLU A 255 -14.76 21.28 10.27
C GLU A 255 -14.69 20.82 8.81
N GLU A 256 -15.38 21.52 7.90
CA GLU A 256 -15.32 21.26 6.46
C GLU A 256 -13.87 21.31 5.98
N LEU A 257 -13.15 22.39 6.32
CA LEU A 257 -11.75 22.60 5.98
C LEU A 257 -10.86 21.44 6.47
N SER A 258 -10.99 21.10 7.76
CA SER A 258 -10.21 20.03 8.39
C SER A 258 -10.51 18.66 7.79
N SER A 259 -11.77 18.40 7.42
CA SER A 259 -12.18 17.16 6.78
C SER A 259 -11.50 16.98 5.40
N GLN A 260 -11.41 18.05 4.61
CA GLN A 260 -10.74 18.03 3.30
C GLN A 260 -9.24 17.84 3.44
N ILE A 261 -8.60 18.58 4.35
CA ILE A 261 -7.15 18.49 4.61
C ILE A 261 -6.77 17.08 5.05
N LYS A 262 -7.56 16.44 5.93
CA LYS A 262 -7.32 15.06 6.39
C LYS A 262 -7.28 14.06 5.24
N ARG A 263 -8.16 14.20 4.24
CA ARG A 263 -8.26 13.32 3.07
C ARG A 263 -7.07 13.43 2.10
N LYS A 264 -6.38 14.58 2.03
CA LYS A 264 -5.27 14.80 1.10
C LYS A 264 -3.99 14.10 1.56
N SER A 265 -3.16 13.62 0.63
CA SER A 265 -1.88 13.00 0.99
C SER A 265 -0.85 14.03 1.43
N SER A 266 -0.19 13.79 2.56
CA SER A 266 0.90 14.64 3.08
C SER A 266 2.12 14.69 2.15
N LYS A 267 2.29 13.68 1.29
CA LYS A 267 3.40 13.58 0.34
C LYS A 267 3.14 14.29 -1.00
N SER A 268 1.91 14.78 -1.24
CA SER A 268 1.54 15.44 -2.49
C SER A 268 2.46 16.63 -2.77
N ALA A 269 2.77 16.86 -4.05
CA ALA A 269 3.66 17.97 -4.44
C ALA A 269 2.92 19.32 -4.30
N PRO A 270 3.52 20.32 -3.64
CA PRO A 270 2.98 21.67 -3.59
C PRO A 270 3.09 22.36 -4.96
N GLY A 271 2.42 23.50 -5.10
CA GLY A 271 2.56 24.38 -6.26
C GLY A 271 3.69 25.38 -6.07
N PRO A 272 3.60 26.57 -6.70
CA PRO A 272 4.53 27.69 -6.49
C PRO A 272 4.79 28.05 -5.02
N ASP A 273 3.80 27.83 -4.14
CA ASP A 273 3.91 28.12 -2.70
C ASP A 273 4.93 27.26 -1.95
N GLY A 274 5.29 26.08 -2.45
CA GLY A 274 6.26 25.20 -1.79
C GLY A 274 5.81 24.58 -0.45
N ILE A 275 4.61 24.93 0.06
CA ILE A 275 4.09 24.50 1.36
C ILE A 275 3.35 23.15 1.24
N PRO A 276 3.82 22.07 1.89
CA PRO A 276 3.18 20.75 1.82
C PRO A 276 1.95 20.64 2.74
N TYR A 277 1.01 19.75 2.38
CA TYR A 277 -0.20 19.45 3.18
C TYR A 277 0.05 19.06 4.64
N ILE A 278 1.24 18.56 4.98
CA ILE A 278 1.57 18.16 6.35
C ILE A 278 1.51 19.35 7.32
N VAL A 279 1.87 20.57 6.87
CA VAL A 279 1.81 21.80 7.68
C VAL A 279 0.37 22.05 8.11
N PHE A 280 -0.56 22.10 7.14
CA PHE A 280 -1.99 22.30 7.39
C PHE A 280 -2.64 21.17 8.19
N LYS A 281 -2.12 19.94 8.11
CA LYS A 281 -2.62 18.82 8.91
C LYS A 281 -2.24 18.90 10.38
N LYS A 282 -1.05 19.45 10.66
CA LYS A 282 -0.43 19.40 11.98
C LYS A 282 -0.55 20.69 12.76
N CYS A 283 -0.65 21.83 12.08
CA CYS A 283 -0.79 23.14 12.70
C CYS A 283 -2.27 23.58 12.67
N ALA A 284 -2.90 23.73 13.84
CA ALA A 284 -4.26 24.23 13.95
C ALA A 284 -4.34 25.75 13.80
N SER A 285 -3.34 26.50 14.26
CA SER A 285 -3.29 27.96 14.14
C SER A 285 -3.28 28.40 12.67
N VAL A 286 -2.48 27.72 11.85
CA VAL A 286 -2.43 27.92 10.38
C VAL A 286 -3.79 27.68 9.74
N ARG A 287 -4.53 26.64 10.16
CA ARG A 287 -5.88 26.37 9.63
C ARG A 287 -6.90 27.44 10.02
N LYS A 288 -6.84 27.95 11.24
CA LYS A 288 -7.74 29.02 11.72
C LYS A 288 -7.51 30.31 10.94
N HIS A 289 -6.27 30.73 10.75
CA HIS A 289 -5.93 31.91 9.95
C HIS A 289 -6.35 31.74 8.48
N LEU A 290 -6.08 30.57 7.90
CA LEU A 290 -6.51 30.27 6.53
C LEU A 290 -8.04 30.33 6.38
N LEU A 291 -8.80 29.92 7.39
CA LEU A 291 -10.26 30.03 7.41
C LEU A 291 -10.72 31.49 7.37
N ASN A 292 -10.08 32.36 8.13
CA ASN A 292 -10.37 33.80 8.12
C ASN A 292 -10.13 34.41 6.73
N ILE A 293 -9.01 34.05 6.09
CA ILE A 293 -8.72 34.44 4.70
C ILE A 293 -9.84 33.95 3.76
N TYR A 294 -10.27 32.69 3.89
CA TYR A 294 -11.35 32.14 3.08
C TYR A 294 -12.69 32.85 3.31
N GLY A 295 -12.99 33.28 4.54
CA GLY A 295 -14.17 34.11 4.83
C GLY A 295 -14.15 35.45 4.10
N LYS A 296 -12.98 36.09 3.99
CA LYS A 296 -12.80 37.33 3.21
C LYS A 296 -12.94 37.09 1.71
N ILE A 297 -12.35 36.01 1.19
CA ILE A 297 -12.52 35.60 -0.22
C ILE A 297 -14.02 35.40 -0.53
N TRP A 298 -14.73 34.72 0.37
CA TRP A 298 -16.14 34.37 0.20
C TRP A 298 -17.05 35.59 0.21
N SER A 299 -16.83 36.53 1.13
CA SER A 299 -17.61 37.78 1.24
C SER A 299 -17.33 38.74 0.07
N ARG A 300 -16.07 38.88 -0.34
CA ARG A 300 -15.68 39.76 -1.46
C ARG A 300 -15.94 39.14 -2.84
N LYS A 301 -16.16 37.81 -2.90
CA LYS A 301 -16.27 37.01 -4.13
C LYS A 301 -15.05 37.13 -5.06
N GLN A 302 -13.90 37.55 -4.52
CA GLN A 302 -12.67 37.79 -5.28
C GLN A 302 -11.62 36.75 -4.92
N ILE A 303 -11.09 36.08 -5.93
CA ILE A 303 -10.05 35.06 -5.77
C ILE A 303 -8.67 35.73 -5.81
N PRO A 304 -7.76 35.43 -4.87
CA PRO A 304 -6.40 35.98 -4.86
C PRO A 304 -5.61 35.56 -6.10
N GLU A 305 -4.72 36.41 -6.59
CA GLU A 305 -3.95 36.13 -7.82
C GLU A 305 -3.10 34.87 -7.71
N CYS A 306 -2.50 34.63 -6.54
CA CYS A 306 -1.66 33.45 -6.33
C CYS A 306 -2.44 32.13 -6.45
N PHE A 307 -3.78 32.14 -6.36
CA PHE A 307 -4.59 30.92 -6.58
C PHE A 307 -4.65 30.52 -8.05
N GLY A 308 -4.55 31.50 -8.96
CA GLY A 308 -4.55 31.32 -10.42
C GLY A 308 -3.19 30.98 -11.02
N LYS A 309 -2.09 31.05 -10.25
CA LYS A 309 -0.73 30.71 -10.70
C LYS A 309 -0.47 29.19 -10.58
N ALA A 310 0.06 28.58 -11.64
CA ALA A 310 0.37 27.15 -11.67
C ALA A 310 1.73 26.83 -12.32
N ILE A 311 2.29 25.67 -11.97
CA ILE A 311 3.48 25.12 -12.62
C ILE A 311 3.08 23.88 -13.43
N PHE A 312 3.41 23.84 -14.72
CA PHE A 312 3.15 22.71 -15.58
C PHE A 312 4.32 21.73 -15.56
N VAL A 313 4.04 20.50 -15.16
CA VAL A 313 4.96 19.37 -15.25
C VAL A 313 4.47 18.46 -16.37
N LEU A 314 5.28 18.30 -17.40
CA LEU A 314 4.95 17.49 -18.57
C LEU A 314 5.17 16.00 -18.27
N ILE A 315 4.12 15.20 -18.42
CA ILE A 315 4.19 13.74 -18.33
C ILE A 315 4.15 13.15 -19.74
N PRO A 316 5.20 12.46 -20.20
CA PRO A 316 5.21 11.77 -21.49
C PRO A 316 4.09 10.71 -21.58
N LYS A 317 3.36 10.67 -22.71
CA LYS A 317 2.40 9.59 -23.02
C LYS A 317 3.09 8.34 -23.58
N LYS A 318 4.29 8.52 -24.17
CA LYS A 318 5.13 7.49 -24.81
C LYS A 318 6.54 7.50 -24.21
N ASP A 319 7.31 6.45 -24.48
CA ASP A 319 8.68 6.31 -23.96
C ASP A 319 9.66 7.32 -24.57
N ARG A 320 9.44 7.74 -25.81
CA ARG A 320 10.19 8.82 -26.45
C ARG A 320 9.19 9.80 -27.06
N VAL A 321 9.29 11.06 -26.67
CA VAL A 321 8.37 12.10 -27.11
C VAL A 321 9.14 13.19 -27.86
N THR A 322 8.82 13.32 -29.14
CA THR A 322 9.34 14.31 -30.10
C THR A 322 8.29 15.34 -30.51
N ASP A 323 7.02 15.17 -30.12
CA ASP A 323 5.92 16.11 -30.35
C ASP A 323 5.35 16.55 -28.99
N PRO A 324 5.22 17.86 -28.69
CA PRO A 324 4.60 18.34 -27.46
C PRO A 324 3.17 17.80 -27.20
N LYS A 325 2.39 17.47 -28.25
CA LYS A 325 1.03 16.90 -28.14
C LYS A 325 1.01 15.52 -27.48
N ASP A 326 2.12 14.81 -27.54
CA ASP A 326 2.32 13.52 -26.88
C ASP A 326 2.73 13.65 -25.40
N THR A 327 2.61 14.85 -24.83
CA THR A 327 2.73 15.10 -23.40
C THR A 327 1.37 15.33 -22.74
N ARG A 328 1.30 15.09 -21.43
CA ARG A 328 0.18 15.48 -20.57
C ARG A 328 0.66 16.56 -19.60
N PRO A 329 0.21 17.81 -19.74
CA PRO A 329 0.58 18.87 -18.81
C PRO A 329 -0.18 18.70 -17.49
N ILE A 330 0.53 18.51 -16.38
CA ILE A 330 -0.06 18.50 -15.04
C ILE A 330 0.21 19.84 -14.36
N ALA A 331 -0.87 20.55 -14.04
CA ALA A 331 -0.84 21.82 -13.34
C ALA A 331 -0.70 21.62 -11.82
N LEU A 332 0.43 22.05 -11.27
CA LEU A 332 0.66 22.13 -9.83
C LEU A 332 0.24 23.52 -9.34
N THR A 333 -1.00 23.64 -8.87
CA THR A 333 -1.51 24.85 -8.20
C THR A 333 -1.11 24.88 -6.71
N ASN A 334 -1.17 26.06 -6.11
CA ASN A 334 -0.88 26.27 -4.68
C ASN A 334 -1.69 25.34 -3.77
N THR A 335 -1.07 24.87 -2.69
CA THR A 335 -1.73 23.99 -1.72
C THR A 335 -2.93 24.70 -1.07
N ILE A 336 -2.79 25.98 -0.74
CA ILE A 336 -3.89 26.79 -0.18
C ILE A 336 -5.06 26.94 -1.17
N SER A 337 -4.81 27.04 -2.48
CA SER A 337 -5.91 27.14 -3.45
C SER A 337 -6.61 25.79 -3.64
N LYS A 338 -5.86 24.69 -3.67
CA LYS A 338 -6.42 23.32 -3.71
C LYS A 338 -7.34 23.03 -2.53
N ILE A 339 -6.99 23.50 -1.32
CA ILE A 339 -7.82 23.32 -0.13
C ILE A 339 -9.15 24.09 -0.29
N PHE A 340 -9.09 25.38 -0.65
CA PHE A 340 -10.29 26.19 -0.91
C PHE A 340 -11.21 25.55 -1.96
N PHE A 341 -10.66 25.21 -3.13
CA PHE A 341 -11.43 24.63 -4.22
C PHE A 341 -11.97 23.24 -3.91
N SER A 342 -11.35 22.48 -3.00
CA SER A 342 -11.91 21.18 -2.57
C SER A 342 -13.20 21.32 -1.75
N VAL A 343 -13.33 22.39 -0.96
CA VAL A 343 -14.58 22.72 -0.25
C VAL A 343 -15.63 23.14 -1.26
N LEU A 344 -15.29 24.09 -2.15
CA LEU A 344 -16.21 24.57 -3.18
C LEU A 344 -16.70 23.44 -4.10
N GLN A 345 -15.79 22.59 -4.58
CA GLN A 345 -16.09 21.39 -5.37
C GLN A 345 -17.11 20.50 -4.66
N THR A 346 -16.88 20.20 -3.38
CA THR A 346 -17.79 19.32 -2.60
C THR A 346 -19.20 19.90 -2.54
N ARG A 347 -19.33 21.21 -2.35
CA ARG A 347 -20.63 21.89 -2.30
C ARG A 347 -21.29 21.96 -3.68
N MET A 348 -20.54 22.24 -4.74
CA MET A 348 -21.05 22.23 -6.11
C MET A 348 -21.55 20.85 -6.52
N THR A 349 -20.80 19.79 -6.24
CA THR A 349 -21.23 18.42 -6.51
C THR A 349 -22.50 18.06 -5.74
N ARG A 350 -22.60 18.46 -4.46
CA ARG A 350 -23.82 18.24 -3.67
C ARG A 350 -25.02 18.97 -4.29
N PHE A 351 -24.86 20.24 -4.65
CA PHE A 351 -25.92 21.03 -5.27
C PHE A 351 -26.43 20.40 -6.58
N MET A 352 -25.53 19.94 -7.45
CA MET A 352 -25.92 19.27 -8.71
C MET A 352 -26.66 17.95 -8.47
N LEU A 353 -26.24 17.14 -7.48
CA LEU A 353 -26.88 15.86 -7.16
C LEU A 353 -28.23 16.06 -6.45
N SER A 354 -28.29 16.95 -5.46
CA SER A 354 -29.49 17.24 -4.66
C SER A 354 -30.64 17.82 -5.49
N ASN A 355 -30.32 18.51 -6.59
CA ASN A 355 -31.31 19.07 -7.51
C ASN A 355 -31.57 18.18 -8.74
N ASN A 356 -31.06 16.94 -8.77
CA ASN A 356 -31.20 16.01 -9.90
C ASN A 356 -30.67 16.54 -11.25
N TYR A 357 -29.81 17.56 -11.24
CA TYR A 357 -29.13 18.04 -12.45
C TYR A 357 -28.14 17.01 -12.97
N PHE A 358 -27.38 16.40 -12.06
CA PHE A 358 -26.63 15.19 -12.39
C PHE A 358 -27.50 13.97 -12.17
N ARG A 359 -27.81 13.26 -13.27
CA ARG A 359 -28.50 11.97 -13.23
C ARG A 359 -27.45 10.85 -13.09
N PRO A 360 -27.35 10.20 -11.91
CA PRO A 360 -26.29 9.23 -11.62
C PRO A 360 -26.31 7.99 -12.52
N ASN A 361 -27.41 7.71 -13.23
CA ASN A 361 -27.50 6.58 -14.15
C ASN A 361 -26.69 6.79 -15.43
N HIS A 362 -26.48 8.05 -15.85
CA HIS A 362 -25.78 8.38 -17.09
C HIS A 362 -24.33 8.83 -16.85
N GLN A 363 -24.14 9.87 -16.01
CA GLN A 363 -22.81 10.39 -15.68
C GLN A 363 -22.34 9.76 -14.37
N LYS A 364 -21.28 8.95 -14.45
CA LYS A 364 -20.68 8.29 -13.26
C LYS A 364 -19.22 8.69 -13.02
N GLY A 365 -18.62 9.51 -13.89
CA GLY A 365 -17.27 10.03 -13.76
C GLY A 365 -17.17 11.11 -12.69
N PHE A 366 -16.12 11.06 -11.85
CA PHE A 366 -15.83 12.04 -10.79
C PHE A 366 -16.94 12.27 -9.73
N LEU A 367 -17.99 11.45 -9.69
CA LEU A 367 -19.04 11.55 -8.69
C LEU A 367 -18.74 10.72 -7.43
N PRO A 368 -19.04 11.24 -6.22
CA PRO A 368 -18.76 10.54 -4.98
C PRO A 368 -19.74 9.39 -4.74
N GLY A 369 -19.22 8.25 -4.26
CA GLY A 369 -20.06 7.14 -3.79
C GLY A 369 -20.63 6.23 -4.89
N ILE A 370 -20.28 6.47 -6.15
CA ILE A 370 -20.72 5.67 -7.29
C ILE A 370 -19.52 4.87 -7.83
N SER A 371 -19.69 3.56 -8.05
CA SER A 371 -18.65 2.70 -8.61
C SER A 371 -18.72 2.72 -10.14
N GLY A 372 -18.64 3.91 -10.73
CA GLY A 372 -19.02 4.19 -12.12
C GLY A 372 -18.34 3.28 -13.15
N CYS A 373 -17.02 3.08 -13.02
CA CYS A 373 -16.30 2.17 -13.91
C CYS A 373 -16.84 0.73 -13.85
N LEU A 374 -17.21 0.23 -12.67
CA LEU A 374 -17.72 -1.13 -12.51
C LEU A 374 -19.14 -1.26 -13.04
N GLU A 375 -19.99 -0.27 -12.79
CA GLU A 375 -21.38 -0.23 -13.24
C GLU A 375 -21.47 -0.14 -14.77
N HIS A 376 -20.77 0.81 -15.41
CA HIS A 376 -20.75 0.93 -16.87
C HIS A 376 -20.14 -0.29 -17.56
N ASN A 377 -19.04 -0.85 -17.04
CA ASN A 377 -18.45 -2.06 -17.60
C ASN A 377 -19.38 -3.28 -17.47
N THR A 378 -20.11 -3.41 -16.36
CA THR A 378 -21.01 -4.55 -16.16
C THR A 378 -22.25 -4.39 -17.05
N LEU A 379 -22.87 -3.21 -17.08
CA LEU A 379 -24.01 -2.93 -17.94
C LEU A 379 -23.68 -3.22 -19.41
N LEU A 380 -22.59 -2.64 -19.94
CA LEU A 380 -22.16 -2.85 -21.32
C LEU A 380 -21.84 -4.33 -21.62
N SER A 381 -21.13 -5.01 -20.72
CA SER A 381 -20.78 -6.43 -20.89
C SER A 381 -22.04 -7.30 -20.94
N GLU A 382 -22.99 -7.09 -20.03
CA GLU A 382 -24.22 -7.87 -19.99
C GLU A 382 -25.14 -7.55 -21.18
N SER A 383 -25.18 -6.29 -21.65
CA SER A 383 -25.90 -5.93 -22.88
C SER A 383 -25.32 -6.66 -24.10
N LEU A 384 -24.00 -6.68 -24.27
CA LEU A 384 -23.33 -7.40 -25.37
C LEU A 384 -23.53 -8.92 -25.26
N LYS A 385 -23.49 -9.49 -24.04
CA LYS A 385 -23.77 -10.91 -23.80
C LYS A 385 -25.21 -11.27 -24.17
N ASP A 386 -26.20 -10.52 -23.67
CA ASP A 386 -27.62 -10.74 -23.96
C ASP A 386 -27.93 -10.58 -25.45
N ALA A 387 -27.35 -9.58 -26.12
CA ALA A 387 -27.51 -9.35 -27.55
C ALA A 387 -27.05 -10.56 -28.36
N ARG A 388 -25.88 -11.12 -28.03
CA ARG A 388 -25.39 -12.36 -28.66
C ARG A 388 -26.29 -13.56 -28.40
N LYS A 389 -26.65 -13.82 -27.13
CA LYS A 389 -27.50 -14.96 -26.76
C LYS A 389 -28.88 -14.89 -27.42
N SER A 390 -29.39 -13.68 -27.62
CA SER A 390 -30.73 -13.41 -28.15
C SER A 390 -30.76 -13.08 -29.64
N GLU A 391 -29.61 -13.05 -30.31
CA GLU A 391 -29.42 -12.53 -31.67
C GLU A 391 -30.06 -11.15 -31.90
N ARG A 392 -30.08 -10.30 -30.87
CA ARG A 392 -30.67 -8.95 -30.94
C ARG A 392 -29.66 -7.93 -31.45
N GLN A 393 -30.13 -6.99 -32.26
CA GLN A 393 -29.28 -5.91 -32.74
C GLN A 393 -28.83 -4.98 -31.60
N ILE A 394 -27.55 -4.64 -31.61
CA ILE A 394 -26.92 -3.72 -30.65
C ILE A 394 -25.83 -2.93 -31.37
N THR A 395 -25.74 -1.64 -31.06
CA THR A 395 -24.73 -0.73 -31.58
C THR A 395 -24.11 0.02 -30.42
N VAL A 396 -22.78 0.00 -30.34
CA VAL A 396 -22.00 0.73 -29.36
C VAL A 396 -21.03 1.63 -30.09
N CYS A 397 -20.97 2.90 -29.71
CA CYS A 397 -19.99 3.84 -30.22
C CYS A 397 -19.26 4.51 -29.05
N TRP A 398 -17.94 4.37 -29.02
CA TRP A 398 -17.08 5.03 -28.04
C TRP A 398 -16.51 6.31 -28.66
N ILE A 399 -16.66 7.41 -27.94
CA ILE A 399 -16.32 8.75 -28.41
C ILE A 399 -15.12 9.26 -27.61
N ASP A 400 -14.07 9.69 -28.30
CA ASP A 400 -12.90 10.36 -27.72
C ASP A 400 -12.96 11.85 -28.07
N LEU A 401 -12.88 12.72 -27.05
CA LEU A 401 -12.83 14.17 -27.22
C LEU A 401 -11.37 14.65 -27.27
N GLU A 402 -11.02 15.45 -28.28
CA GLU A 402 -9.67 15.98 -28.41
C GLU A 402 -9.36 17.05 -27.36
N ASN A 403 -8.35 16.78 -26.54
CA ASN A 403 -7.88 17.69 -25.49
C ASN A 403 -9.03 18.23 -24.60
N ALA A 404 -10.02 17.39 -24.27
CA ALA A 404 -11.30 17.80 -23.68
C ALA A 404 -11.16 18.86 -22.58
N PHE A 405 -10.30 18.63 -21.57
CA PHE A 405 -10.05 19.61 -20.50
C PHE A 405 -9.41 20.90 -21.00
N GLY A 406 -8.44 20.83 -21.92
CA GLY A 406 -7.74 21.99 -22.45
C GLY A 406 -8.55 22.82 -23.45
N SER A 407 -9.65 22.29 -23.95
CA SER A 407 -10.49 22.92 -24.99
C SER A 407 -11.70 23.68 -24.45
N ILE A 408 -12.01 23.58 -23.15
CA ILE A 408 -13.16 24.27 -22.55
C ILE A 408 -12.94 25.78 -22.49
N GLN A 409 -13.77 26.56 -23.18
CA GLN A 409 -13.75 28.02 -23.06
C GLN A 409 -14.26 28.47 -21.68
N HIS A 410 -13.66 29.51 -21.10
CA HIS A 410 -14.07 30.01 -19.78
C HIS A 410 -15.48 30.61 -19.80
N GLU A 411 -15.87 31.27 -20.89
CA GLU A 411 -17.23 31.77 -21.06
C GLU A 411 -18.27 30.64 -21.13
N LEU A 412 -17.92 29.50 -21.73
CA LEU A 412 -18.78 28.30 -21.73
C LEU A 412 -18.98 27.76 -20.32
N MET A 413 -17.92 27.78 -19.49
CA MET A 413 -18.02 27.41 -18.08
C MET A 413 -18.98 28.32 -17.31
N LEU A 414 -18.85 29.64 -17.49
CA LEU A 414 -19.73 30.63 -16.85
C LEU A 414 -21.17 30.50 -17.34
N PHE A 415 -21.37 30.23 -18.63
CA PHE A 415 -22.67 29.90 -19.19
C PHE A 415 -23.27 28.66 -18.52
N ALA A 416 -22.53 27.56 -18.42
CA ALA A 416 -23.02 26.33 -17.81
C ALA A 416 -23.41 26.52 -16.33
N LEU A 417 -22.67 27.34 -15.58
CA LEU A 417 -23.07 27.68 -14.19
C LEU A 417 -24.38 28.47 -14.14
N ARG A 418 -24.63 29.37 -15.10
CA ARG A 418 -25.92 30.07 -15.21
C ARG A 418 -27.04 29.12 -15.62
N TRP A 419 -26.75 28.20 -16.56
CA TRP A 419 -27.68 27.20 -17.06
C TRP A 419 -28.25 26.31 -15.95
N TYR A 420 -27.39 25.85 -15.03
CA TYR A 420 -27.79 25.06 -13.85
C TYR A 420 -28.09 25.91 -12.60
N ASN A 421 -28.49 27.17 -12.78
CA ASN A 421 -28.98 28.05 -11.72
C ASN A 421 -28.02 28.21 -10.50
N PHE A 422 -26.70 28.15 -10.70
CA PHE A 422 -25.77 28.47 -9.61
C PHE A 422 -25.91 29.93 -9.18
N PRO A 423 -25.83 30.22 -7.87
CA PRO A 423 -26.01 31.57 -7.35
C PRO A 423 -24.89 32.51 -7.83
N PRO A 424 -25.16 33.83 -7.93
CA PRO A 424 -24.15 34.83 -8.32
C PRO A 424 -22.84 34.70 -7.55
N LEU A 425 -22.92 34.46 -6.24
CA LEU A 425 -21.77 34.18 -5.36
C LEU A 425 -20.76 33.19 -5.97
N VAL A 426 -21.22 32.03 -6.44
CA VAL A 426 -20.34 30.98 -6.99
C VAL A 426 -19.83 31.38 -8.37
N ARG A 427 -20.69 31.98 -9.19
CA ARG A 427 -20.34 32.43 -10.55
C ARG A 427 -19.26 33.51 -10.52
N ASP A 428 -19.41 34.50 -9.65
CA ASP A 428 -18.49 35.63 -9.49
C ASP A 428 -17.12 35.14 -9.01
N MET A 429 -17.07 34.23 -8.01
CA MET A 429 -15.82 33.63 -7.55
C MET A 429 -15.12 32.83 -8.66
N ILE A 430 -15.88 32.05 -9.44
CA ILE A 430 -15.33 31.24 -10.52
C ILE A 430 -14.84 32.13 -11.68
N ALA A 431 -15.58 33.18 -12.04
CA ALA A 431 -15.15 34.18 -13.02
C ALA A 431 -13.86 34.88 -12.57
N SER A 432 -13.80 35.28 -11.29
CA SER A 432 -12.61 35.87 -10.69
C SER A 432 -11.39 34.95 -10.78
N TYR A 433 -11.56 33.65 -10.54
CA TYR A 433 -10.49 32.66 -10.68
C TYR A 433 -10.03 32.50 -12.13
N TYR A 434 -10.94 32.24 -13.07
CA TYR A 434 -10.59 31.98 -14.47
C TYR A 434 -9.95 33.19 -15.17
N SER A 435 -10.33 34.41 -14.78
CA SER A 435 -9.74 35.64 -15.32
C SER A 435 -8.25 35.82 -15.00
N LYS A 436 -7.72 35.12 -13.98
CA LYS A 436 -6.36 35.29 -13.42
C LYS A 436 -5.42 34.12 -13.68
N LEU A 437 -5.82 33.14 -14.51
CA LEU A 437 -5.03 31.94 -14.69
C LEU A 437 -3.74 32.20 -15.47
N ARG A 438 -2.61 31.82 -14.87
CA ARG A 438 -1.28 31.91 -15.45
C ARG A 438 -0.47 30.67 -15.12
N PHE A 439 0.44 30.29 -16.02
CA PHE A 439 1.29 29.12 -15.81
C PHE A 439 2.71 29.29 -16.36
N SER A 440 3.64 28.58 -15.74
CA SER A 440 5.02 28.38 -16.24
C SER A 440 5.28 26.89 -16.41
N ILE A 441 6.11 26.50 -17.37
CA ILE A 441 6.42 25.10 -17.69
C ILE A 441 7.79 24.75 -17.11
N ILE A 442 7.91 23.61 -16.42
CA ILE A 442 9.21 23.13 -15.94
C ILE A 442 9.91 22.38 -17.08
N THR A 443 11.06 22.91 -17.50
CA THR A 443 11.96 22.29 -18.46
C THR A 443 13.21 21.75 -17.77
N LYS A 444 14.18 21.23 -18.54
CA LYS A 444 15.47 20.75 -18.00
C LYS A 444 16.34 21.90 -17.46
N GLU A 445 16.17 23.11 -18.00
CA GLU A 445 16.97 24.30 -17.65
C GLU A 445 16.32 25.13 -16.54
N GLY A 446 15.02 24.91 -16.27
CA GLY A 446 14.31 25.63 -15.22
C GLY A 446 12.85 25.90 -15.61
N PRO A 447 12.15 26.77 -14.88
CA PRO A 447 10.83 27.25 -15.26
C PRO A 447 10.90 28.19 -16.47
N SER A 448 9.94 28.06 -17.39
CA SER A 448 9.76 29.00 -18.50
C SER A 448 9.19 30.35 -18.05
N LYS A 449 9.18 31.32 -18.97
CA LYS A 449 8.38 32.56 -18.83
C LYS A 449 6.91 32.22 -18.55
N SER A 450 6.23 33.11 -17.83
CA SER A 450 4.81 32.96 -17.50
C SER A 450 3.94 33.20 -18.73
N LEU A 451 2.96 32.33 -18.94
CA LEU A 451 1.97 32.40 -20.01
C LEU A 451 0.57 32.59 -19.42
N SER A 452 -0.28 33.32 -20.14
CA SER A 452 -1.71 33.41 -19.81
C SER A 452 -2.44 32.12 -20.20
N TYR A 453 -3.38 31.67 -19.38
CA TYR A 453 -4.17 30.47 -19.63
C TYR A 453 -5.62 30.86 -19.95
N ASN A 454 -5.89 31.22 -21.21
CA ASN A 454 -7.17 31.81 -21.63
C ASN A 454 -8.23 30.78 -22.02
N VAL A 455 -7.82 29.52 -22.26
CA VAL A 455 -8.72 28.41 -22.60
C VAL A 455 -8.31 27.16 -21.83
N GLY A 456 -9.30 26.34 -21.49
CA GLY A 456 -9.13 25.06 -20.82
C GLY A 456 -9.24 25.13 -19.30
N LEU A 457 -9.10 23.95 -18.70
CA LEU A 457 -9.16 23.69 -17.26
C LEU A 457 -7.84 23.06 -16.81
N PHE A 458 -7.23 23.60 -15.75
CA PHE A 458 -5.99 23.07 -15.20
C PHE A 458 -6.11 21.59 -14.80
N GLN A 459 -5.35 20.72 -15.48
CA GLN A 459 -5.29 19.30 -15.16
C GLN A 459 -4.51 19.08 -13.85
N GLY A 460 -5.21 18.85 -12.75
CA GLY A 460 -4.62 18.74 -11.40
C GLY A 460 -5.18 19.75 -10.39
N CYS A 461 -5.96 20.73 -10.84
CA CYS A 461 -6.76 21.57 -9.96
C CYS A 461 -7.97 20.78 -9.40
N CYS A 462 -8.36 21.06 -8.17
CA CYS A 462 -9.49 20.39 -7.52
C CYS A 462 -10.85 20.81 -8.14
N LEU A 463 -10.98 22.03 -8.65
CA LEU A 463 -12.22 22.51 -9.26
C LEU A 463 -12.48 21.91 -10.64
N SER A 464 -11.43 21.62 -11.42
CA SER A 464 -11.54 21.23 -12.83
C SER A 464 -12.44 20.01 -13.09
N PRO A 465 -12.42 18.92 -12.30
CA PRO A 465 -13.28 17.75 -12.58
C PRO A 465 -14.78 18.05 -12.50
N ILE A 466 -15.22 18.80 -11.47
CA ILE A 466 -16.63 19.17 -11.35
C ILE A 466 -17.02 20.20 -12.41
N ALA A 467 -16.14 21.16 -12.69
CA ALA A 467 -16.34 22.15 -13.72
C ALA A 467 -16.55 21.48 -15.09
N PHE A 468 -15.68 20.54 -15.45
CA PHE A 468 -15.79 19.75 -16.68
C PHE A 468 -17.12 18.99 -16.75
N ASN A 469 -17.47 18.26 -15.68
CA ASN A 469 -18.72 17.52 -15.63
C ASN A 469 -19.94 18.44 -15.81
N ILE A 470 -19.96 19.64 -15.23
CA ILE A 470 -21.07 20.60 -15.39
C ILE A 470 -21.25 20.98 -16.86
N VAL A 471 -20.16 21.25 -17.59
CA VAL A 471 -20.25 21.60 -19.03
C VAL A 471 -20.71 20.41 -19.86
N ILE A 472 -20.09 19.23 -19.68
CA ILE A 472 -20.47 18.02 -20.41
C ILE A 472 -21.90 17.58 -20.08
N ASN A 473 -22.42 17.91 -18.90
CA ASN A 473 -23.79 17.57 -18.56
C ASN A 473 -24.83 18.24 -19.47
N ILE A 474 -24.51 19.37 -20.10
CA ILE A 474 -25.40 20.00 -21.10
C ILE A 474 -25.59 19.06 -22.30
N LEU A 475 -24.49 18.44 -22.77
CA LEU A 475 -24.55 17.42 -23.82
C LEU A 475 -25.34 16.19 -23.35
N VAL A 476 -25.04 15.70 -22.13
CA VAL A 476 -25.74 14.54 -21.56
C VAL A 476 -27.24 14.79 -21.47
N ASP A 477 -27.67 15.94 -20.95
CA ASP A 477 -29.09 16.32 -20.86
C ASP A 477 -29.73 16.37 -22.25
N LYS A 478 -29.05 16.95 -23.24
CA LYS A 478 -29.55 17.04 -24.63
C LYS A 478 -29.76 15.66 -25.25
N LEU A 479 -28.79 14.77 -25.09
CA LEU A 479 -28.87 13.41 -25.61
C LEU A 479 -29.98 12.62 -24.89
N ILE A 480 -30.21 12.85 -23.59
CA ILE A 480 -31.30 12.22 -22.83
C ILE A 480 -32.67 12.72 -23.29
N CYS A 481 -32.84 14.03 -23.51
CA CYS A 481 -34.11 14.60 -24.00
C CYS A 481 -34.53 13.99 -25.36
N ASN A 482 -33.54 13.69 -26.21
CA ASN A 482 -33.77 13.05 -27.52
C ASN A 482 -33.98 11.53 -27.41
N GLU A 483 -33.68 10.92 -26.27
CA GLU A 483 -33.76 9.47 -26.07
C GLU A 483 -35.22 9.00 -25.89
N LYS A 484 -35.82 8.47 -26.97
CA LYS A 484 -37.12 7.77 -26.92
C LYS A 484 -36.94 6.28 -26.58
N LYS A 485 -36.31 5.97 -25.43
CA LYS A 485 -35.91 4.59 -25.03
C LYS A 485 -35.06 3.90 -26.11
N TRP A 486 -34.03 4.59 -26.61
CA TRP A 486 -33.21 4.07 -27.72
C TRP A 486 -32.11 3.10 -27.29
N GLY A 487 -31.88 2.97 -25.99
CA GLY A 487 -30.93 2.04 -25.42
C GLY A 487 -31.22 0.59 -25.78
N TYR A 488 -30.30 -0.28 -25.39
CA TYR A 488 -30.45 -1.70 -25.60
C TYR A 488 -31.60 -2.25 -24.75
N ARG A 489 -32.46 -3.08 -25.34
CA ARG A 489 -33.55 -3.74 -24.60
C ARG A 489 -33.15 -5.16 -24.24
N PHE A 490 -33.01 -5.43 -22.95
CA PHE A 490 -32.73 -6.78 -22.46
C PHE A 490 -33.86 -7.75 -22.77
N LYS A 491 -33.53 -9.01 -23.09
CA LYS A 491 -34.55 -10.06 -23.33
C LYS A 491 -35.13 -10.61 -22.04
N PHE A 492 -34.32 -10.76 -21.00
CA PHE A 492 -34.72 -11.43 -19.75
C PHE A 492 -35.63 -10.61 -18.84
N ASN A 493 -35.61 -9.26 -18.91
CA ASN A 493 -36.46 -8.40 -18.07
C ASN A 493 -37.19 -7.28 -18.83
N ASN A 494 -37.04 -7.20 -20.17
CA ASN A 494 -37.61 -6.16 -21.04
C ASN A 494 -37.29 -4.71 -20.64
N LYS A 495 -36.32 -4.47 -19.75
CA LYS A 495 -35.85 -3.12 -19.42
C LYS A 495 -34.93 -2.58 -20.52
N TYR A 496 -34.97 -1.28 -20.72
CA TYR A 496 -34.07 -0.56 -21.61
C TYR A 496 -32.86 -0.07 -20.81
N THR A 497 -31.67 -0.17 -21.37
CA THR A 497 -30.50 0.56 -20.87
C THR A 497 -30.66 2.04 -21.12
N GLU A 498 -29.90 2.86 -20.40
CA GLU A 498 -29.61 4.21 -20.85
C GLU A 498 -28.82 4.18 -22.16
N SER A 499 -29.05 5.14 -23.06
CA SER A 499 -28.32 5.22 -24.33
C SER A 499 -26.93 5.83 -24.19
N ILE A 500 -26.63 6.46 -23.06
CA ILE A 500 -25.37 7.21 -22.83
C ILE A 500 -24.73 6.73 -21.54
N LEU A 501 -23.51 6.24 -21.65
CA LEU A 501 -22.65 5.85 -20.54
C LEU A 501 -21.51 6.86 -20.45
N ALA A 502 -21.70 7.93 -19.68
CA ALA A 502 -20.73 9.01 -19.56
C ALA A 502 -19.82 8.80 -18.34
N PHE A 503 -18.50 8.75 -18.58
CA PHE A 503 -17.50 8.75 -17.52
C PHE A 503 -16.52 9.89 -17.75
N ALA A 504 -16.94 11.10 -17.35
CA ALA A 504 -16.25 12.34 -17.69
C ALA A 504 -16.07 12.49 -19.22
N ASP A 505 -14.84 12.43 -19.73
CA ASP A 505 -14.50 12.56 -21.15
C ASP A 505 -14.67 11.26 -21.94
N ASP A 506 -14.61 10.09 -21.27
CA ASP A 506 -14.89 8.80 -21.88
C ASP A 506 -16.42 8.62 -22.04
N LEU A 507 -16.94 8.85 -23.25
CA LEU A 507 -18.35 8.69 -23.58
C LEU A 507 -18.58 7.41 -24.38
N ALA A 508 -19.65 6.68 -24.07
CA ALA A 508 -20.14 5.59 -24.91
C ALA A 508 -21.64 5.73 -25.18
N ILE A 509 -22.02 5.67 -26.45
CA ILE A 509 -23.41 5.59 -26.89
C ILE A 509 -23.76 4.12 -27.12
N LEU A 510 -24.82 3.64 -26.47
CA LEU A 510 -25.30 2.26 -26.55
C LEU A 510 -26.75 2.26 -27.03
N THR A 511 -27.02 1.77 -28.23
CA THR A 511 -28.37 1.75 -28.80
C THR A 511 -28.72 0.38 -29.41
N ARG A 512 -30.00 0.18 -29.68
CA ARG A 512 -30.52 -1.02 -30.38
C ARG A 512 -30.44 -0.95 -31.91
N ASN A 513 -30.14 0.22 -32.48
CA ASN A 513 -30.15 0.43 -33.93
C ASN A 513 -29.09 1.48 -34.32
N PRO A 514 -28.26 1.24 -35.35
CA PRO A 514 -27.26 2.19 -35.82
C PRO A 514 -27.87 3.52 -36.28
N LYS A 515 -29.10 3.54 -36.80
CA LYS A 515 -29.80 4.80 -37.15
C LYS A 515 -29.99 5.70 -35.93
N HIS A 516 -30.43 5.14 -34.80
CA HIS A 516 -30.55 5.89 -33.55
C HIS A 516 -29.18 6.31 -33.01
N CYS A 517 -28.16 5.46 -33.18
CA CYS A 517 -26.79 5.81 -32.83
C CYS A 517 -26.31 7.03 -33.62
N GLN A 518 -26.53 7.07 -34.94
CA GLN A 518 -26.15 8.18 -35.80
C GLN A 518 -26.85 9.48 -35.37
N VAL A 519 -28.15 9.45 -35.10
CA VAL A 519 -28.88 10.64 -34.60
C VAL A 519 -28.24 11.20 -33.33
N LEU A 520 -27.83 10.35 -32.40
CA LEU A 520 -27.15 10.81 -31.17
C LEU A 520 -25.73 11.32 -31.45
N LEU A 521 -25.01 10.73 -32.41
CA LEU A 521 -23.69 11.21 -32.86
C LEU A 521 -23.80 12.59 -33.54
N ASP A 522 -24.82 12.81 -34.36
CA ASP A 522 -25.10 14.10 -35.00
C ASP A 522 -25.37 15.19 -33.94
N GLU A 523 -26.02 14.84 -32.83
CA GLU A 523 -26.21 15.76 -31.70
C GLU A 523 -24.90 16.07 -30.96
N VAL A 524 -23.97 15.11 -30.89
CA VAL A 524 -22.61 15.34 -30.37
C VAL A 524 -21.84 16.29 -31.29
N ASP A 525 -21.96 16.15 -32.60
CA ASP A 525 -21.33 17.05 -33.58
C ASP A 525 -21.90 18.48 -33.47
N LYS A 526 -23.23 18.62 -33.47
CA LYS A 526 -23.90 19.92 -33.24
C LYS A 526 -23.48 20.57 -31.94
N PHE A 527 -23.30 19.77 -30.87
CA PHE A 527 -22.82 20.29 -29.60
C PHE A 527 -21.37 20.76 -29.71
N CYS A 528 -20.48 19.99 -30.33
CA CYS A 528 -19.09 20.40 -30.54
C CYS A 528 -19.00 21.71 -31.35
N GLU A 529 -19.76 21.83 -32.44
CA GLU A 529 -19.89 23.06 -33.24
C GLU A 529 -20.39 24.24 -32.42
N TRP A 530 -21.43 24.03 -31.60
CA TRP A 530 -21.97 25.08 -30.73
C TRP A 530 -20.96 25.56 -29.69
N THR A 531 -20.18 24.65 -29.10
CA THR A 531 -19.17 25.00 -28.09
C THR A 531 -17.96 25.76 -28.66
N ASP A 532 -17.64 25.55 -29.95
CA ASP A 532 -16.53 26.21 -30.65
C ASP A 532 -15.17 25.99 -29.99
N GLY A 533 -15.00 24.84 -29.36
CA GLY A 533 -13.79 24.50 -28.61
C GLY A 533 -13.64 23.00 -28.47
N LEU A 534 -14.67 22.32 -27.94
CA LEU A 534 -14.68 20.86 -27.91
C LEU A 534 -14.78 20.32 -29.33
N ARG A 535 -13.94 19.32 -29.62
CA ARG A 535 -13.93 18.60 -30.89
C ARG A 535 -13.82 17.11 -30.63
N THR A 536 -14.47 16.33 -31.46
CA THR A 536 -14.34 14.87 -31.47
C THR A 536 -13.02 14.50 -32.16
N LYS A 537 -12.49 13.31 -31.84
CA LYS A 537 -11.32 12.75 -32.51
C LYS A 537 -11.69 11.45 -33.21
N PRO A 538 -12.29 11.50 -34.42
CA PRO A 538 -12.83 10.30 -35.10
C PRO A 538 -11.81 9.15 -35.23
N SER A 539 -10.53 9.47 -35.47
CA SER A 539 -9.42 8.50 -35.51
C SER A 539 -9.20 7.65 -34.24
N LYS A 540 -9.78 8.07 -33.11
CA LYS A 540 -9.76 7.34 -31.83
C LYS A 540 -11.14 6.90 -31.38
N CYS A 541 -12.18 7.31 -32.07
CA CYS A 541 -13.52 6.80 -31.87
C CYS A 541 -13.61 5.40 -32.50
N HIS A 542 -14.35 4.52 -31.84
CA HIS A 542 -14.57 3.17 -32.33
C HIS A 542 -16.05 2.82 -32.23
N CYS A 543 -16.53 1.99 -33.14
CA CYS A 543 -17.87 1.43 -33.06
C CYS A 543 -17.88 -0.10 -33.12
N LEU A 544 -18.90 -0.69 -32.51
CA LEU A 544 -19.19 -2.12 -32.51
C LEU A 544 -20.67 -2.28 -32.79
N CYS A 545 -21.00 -2.93 -33.91
CA CYS A 545 -22.39 -3.24 -34.25
C CYS A 545 -22.55 -4.74 -34.46
N LEU A 546 -23.51 -5.34 -33.75
CA LEU A 546 -23.89 -6.74 -33.91
C LEU A 546 -25.33 -6.82 -34.40
N GLY A 547 -25.61 -7.76 -35.29
CA GLY A 547 -26.95 -8.02 -35.79
C GLY A 547 -26.98 -9.12 -36.83
N ARG A 548 -28.18 -9.50 -37.27
CA ARG A 548 -28.37 -10.54 -38.28
C ARG A 548 -28.21 -9.97 -39.68
N ARG A 549 -27.30 -10.54 -40.48
CA ARG A 549 -27.03 -10.19 -41.88
C ARG A 549 -27.05 -11.46 -42.72
N ASN A 550 -27.84 -11.46 -43.81
CA ASN A 550 -27.93 -12.56 -44.78
C ASN A 550 -27.94 -13.95 -44.11
N THR A 551 -28.78 -14.12 -43.07
CA THR A 551 -28.98 -15.29 -42.18
C THR A 551 -28.06 -15.47 -40.96
N ARG A 552 -26.85 -14.89 -40.91
CA ARG A 552 -25.89 -15.06 -39.80
C ARG A 552 -25.91 -13.89 -38.82
N TYR A 553 -25.81 -14.16 -37.52
CA TYR A 553 -25.58 -13.13 -36.51
C TYR A 553 -24.08 -12.85 -36.39
N THR A 554 -23.64 -11.66 -36.78
CA THR A 554 -22.22 -11.30 -36.86
C THR A 554 -22.01 -9.81 -36.56
N SER A 555 -20.75 -9.45 -36.34
CA SER A 555 -20.33 -8.05 -36.36
C SER A 555 -20.28 -7.52 -37.79
N TYR A 556 -20.67 -6.26 -37.99
CA TYR A 556 -20.59 -5.59 -39.28
C TYR A 556 -20.33 -4.10 -39.12
N ASP A 557 -19.90 -3.45 -40.20
CA ASP A 557 -19.73 -2.00 -40.23
C ASP A 557 -21.07 -1.28 -40.42
N PRO A 558 -21.54 -0.49 -39.44
CA PRO A 558 -22.78 0.26 -39.55
C PRO A 558 -22.66 1.52 -40.44
N GLY A 559 -21.46 1.91 -40.88
CA GLY A 559 -21.24 3.14 -41.65
C GLY A 559 -21.49 4.41 -40.85
N LEU A 560 -21.23 4.39 -39.54
CA LEU A 560 -21.41 5.55 -38.66
C LEU A 560 -20.34 6.61 -38.93
N SER A 561 -20.73 7.86 -38.89
CA SER A 561 -19.84 9.01 -39.06
C SER A 561 -19.92 9.97 -37.88
N LEU A 562 -18.82 10.68 -37.63
CA LEU A 562 -18.71 11.74 -36.62
C LEU A 562 -17.68 12.76 -37.11
N GLY A 563 -18.03 14.05 -37.06
CA GLY A 563 -17.19 15.13 -37.60
C GLY A 563 -16.92 15.00 -39.10
N GLY A 564 -17.88 14.46 -39.87
CA GLY A 564 -17.73 14.20 -41.31
C GLY A 564 -16.79 13.05 -41.67
N GLN A 565 -16.27 12.29 -40.70
CA GLN A 565 -15.38 11.14 -40.93
C GLN A 565 -16.03 9.84 -40.45
N CYS A 566 -15.78 8.72 -41.15
CA CYS A 566 -16.25 7.41 -40.74
C CYS A 566 -15.56 6.93 -39.46
N ILE A 567 -16.34 6.38 -38.53
CA ILE A 567 -15.84 5.83 -37.27
C ILE A 567 -15.31 4.42 -37.53
N SER A 568 -14.09 4.15 -37.06
CA SER A 568 -13.48 2.83 -37.22
C SER A 568 -14.25 1.74 -36.46
N THR A 569 -14.41 0.57 -37.07
CA THR A 569 -15.04 -0.59 -36.43
C THR A 569 -14.02 -1.39 -35.62
N VAL A 570 -14.46 -1.99 -34.51
CA VAL A 570 -13.61 -2.91 -33.73
C VAL A 570 -13.37 -4.18 -34.55
N THR A 571 -12.10 -4.52 -34.75
CA THR A 571 -11.68 -5.71 -35.53
C THR A 571 -11.16 -6.82 -34.62
N GLU A 572 -11.13 -8.04 -35.15
CA GLU A 572 -10.75 -9.25 -34.40
C GLU A 572 -9.34 -9.14 -33.79
N ASN A 573 -8.39 -8.59 -34.55
CA ASN A 573 -6.99 -8.46 -34.13
C ASN A 573 -6.71 -7.22 -33.26
N ALA A 574 -7.70 -6.33 -33.06
CA ALA A 574 -7.53 -5.08 -32.33
C ALA A 574 -8.70 -4.84 -31.35
N PRO A 575 -8.77 -5.57 -30.23
CA PRO A 575 -9.83 -5.38 -29.24
C PRO A 575 -9.76 -3.99 -28.61
N PHE A 576 -10.91 -3.34 -28.48
CA PHE A 576 -11.05 -2.01 -27.91
C PHE A 576 -11.03 -2.05 -26.38
N LYS A 577 -10.47 -1.01 -25.73
CA LYS A 577 -10.40 -0.92 -24.27
C LYS A 577 -11.28 0.22 -23.75
N PHE A 578 -12.35 -0.12 -23.05
CA PHE A 578 -13.25 0.82 -22.39
C PHE A 578 -13.16 0.69 -20.87
N LEU A 579 -12.89 1.78 -20.15
CA LEU A 579 -12.82 1.84 -18.68
C LEU A 579 -12.05 0.67 -18.02
N GLY A 580 -10.98 0.20 -18.67
CA GLY A 580 -10.14 -0.89 -18.18
C GLY A 580 -10.53 -2.30 -18.65
N ARG A 581 -11.70 -2.50 -19.26
CA ARG A 581 -12.13 -3.76 -19.88
C ARG A 581 -11.79 -3.78 -21.38
N LYS A 582 -11.21 -4.87 -21.86
CA LYS A 582 -11.04 -5.11 -23.30
C LYS A 582 -12.26 -5.83 -23.88
N ILE A 583 -12.65 -5.46 -25.09
CA ILE A 583 -13.83 -5.94 -25.81
C ILE A 583 -13.39 -6.23 -27.26
N ASP A 584 -13.62 -7.44 -27.74
CA ASP A 584 -13.32 -7.82 -29.13
C ASP A 584 -14.43 -7.40 -30.12
N ASN A 585 -14.25 -7.72 -31.41
CA ASN A 585 -15.17 -7.39 -32.50
C ASN A 585 -16.56 -8.04 -32.38
N ILE A 586 -16.74 -9.03 -31.51
CA ILE A 586 -18.04 -9.66 -31.25
C ILE A 586 -18.53 -9.36 -29.82
N GLY A 587 -17.91 -8.39 -29.15
CA GLY A 587 -18.28 -7.95 -27.81
C GLY A 587 -17.87 -8.91 -26.68
N ARG A 588 -16.99 -9.88 -26.93
CA ARG A 588 -16.49 -10.82 -25.91
C ARG A 588 -15.28 -10.23 -25.22
N THR A 589 -14.97 -10.81 -24.07
CA THR A 589 -13.72 -10.55 -23.38
C THR A 589 -12.62 -11.35 -24.08
N PRO A 590 -11.52 -10.72 -24.53
CA PRO A 590 -10.41 -11.43 -25.15
C PRO A 590 -9.69 -12.32 -24.14
N SER A 591 -8.77 -13.18 -24.61
CA SER A 591 -7.98 -14.06 -23.73
C SER A 591 -7.34 -13.29 -22.58
N LEU A 592 -7.56 -13.78 -21.35
CA LEU A 592 -7.02 -13.21 -20.13
C LEU A 592 -5.62 -13.74 -19.80
N GLU A 593 -5.07 -14.62 -20.63
CA GLU A 593 -3.72 -15.19 -20.47
C GLU A 593 -2.65 -14.11 -20.35
N GLY A 594 -2.72 -13.06 -21.17
CA GLY A 594 -1.77 -11.95 -21.08
C GLY A 594 -1.77 -11.23 -19.72
N ILE A 595 -2.91 -11.19 -19.01
CA ILE A 595 -2.98 -10.65 -17.64
C ILE A 595 -2.30 -11.60 -16.66
N VAL A 596 -2.57 -12.91 -16.80
CA VAL A 596 -1.95 -13.95 -15.98
C VAL A 596 -0.43 -13.96 -16.18
N ASP A 597 0.03 -14.00 -17.41
CA ASP A 597 1.46 -14.03 -17.75
C ASP A 597 2.16 -12.73 -17.32
N SER A 598 1.51 -11.57 -17.46
CA SER A 598 2.04 -10.31 -16.92
C SER A 598 2.19 -10.37 -15.40
N PHE A 599 1.26 -10.99 -14.67
CA PHE A 599 1.36 -11.12 -13.21
C PHE A 599 2.46 -12.10 -12.80
N LEU A 600 2.59 -13.23 -13.51
CA LEU A 600 3.67 -14.20 -13.29
C LEU A 600 5.05 -13.59 -13.59
N ASN A 601 5.16 -12.75 -14.62
CA ASN A 601 6.37 -11.98 -14.89
C ASN A 601 6.67 -10.96 -13.78
N ASP A 602 5.64 -10.35 -13.19
CA ASP A 602 5.82 -9.46 -12.03
C ASP A 602 6.31 -10.23 -10.78
N LEU A 603 5.93 -11.51 -10.59
CA LEU A 603 6.54 -12.37 -9.56
C LEU A 603 8.03 -12.62 -9.82
N ASN A 604 8.40 -12.93 -11.07
CA ASN A 604 9.81 -13.14 -11.45
C ASN A 604 10.66 -11.87 -11.23
N LYS A 605 10.10 -10.67 -11.43
CA LYS A 605 10.78 -9.40 -11.11
C LYS A 605 11.02 -9.22 -9.62
N VAL A 606 10.14 -9.73 -8.76
CA VAL A 606 10.37 -9.74 -7.30
C VAL A 606 11.43 -10.77 -6.94
N ASP A 607 11.40 -11.94 -7.59
CA ASP A 607 12.39 -12.97 -7.34
C ASP A 607 13.82 -12.54 -7.70
N SER A 608 13.97 -11.73 -8.76
CA SER A 608 15.28 -11.19 -9.17
C SER A 608 15.85 -10.12 -8.23
N GLN A 609 15.09 -9.63 -7.24
CA GLN A 609 15.59 -8.64 -6.29
C GLN A 609 16.59 -9.25 -5.29
N LEU A 610 17.62 -8.48 -4.94
CA LEU A 610 18.69 -8.87 -4.00
C LEU A 610 18.29 -8.58 -2.54
N ILE A 611 17.09 -9.02 -2.16
CA ILE A 611 16.56 -8.93 -0.79
C ILE A 611 16.27 -10.32 -0.26
N SER A 612 16.22 -10.46 1.07
CA SER A 612 15.85 -11.70 1.71
C SER A 612 14.49 -12.22 1.23
N ASN A 613 14.38 -13.54 1.11
CA ASN A 613 13.20 -14.15 0.52
C ASN A 613 11.90 -13.89 1.32
N VAL A 614 11.98 -13.75 2.64
CA VAL A 614 10.82 -13.36 3.47
C VAL A 614 10.30 -11.97 3.09
N LYS A 615 11.20 -11.03 2.76
CA LYS A 615 10.82 -9.70 2.25
C LYS A 615 10.16 -9.80 0.87
N LYS A 616 10.56 -10.74 0.01
CA LYS A 616 9.87 -11.02 -1.27
C LYS A 616 8.42 -11.49 -1.05
N ALA A 617 8.21 -12.43 -0.12
CA ALA A 617 6.87 -12.87 0.28
C ALA A 617 6.03 -11.72 0.86
N TRP A 618 6.65 -10.78 1.59
CA TRP A 618 5.99 -9.57 2.05
C TRP A 618 5.52 -8.68 0.89
N ILE A 619 6.35 -8.48 -0.15
CA ILE A 619 5.99 -7.71 -1.36
C ILE A 619 4.81 -8.37 -2.08
N TYR A 620 4.81 -9.69 -2.15
CA TYR A 620 3.68 -10.43 -2.72
C TYR A 620 2.38 -10.07 -2.00
N GLU A 621 2.33 -10.29 -0.69
CA GLU A 621 1.13 -10.15 0.13
C GLU A 621 0.60 -8.72 0.18
N ASN A 622 1.51 -7.74 0.30
CA ASN A 622 1.15 -6.35 0.58
C ASN A 622 1.13 -5.44 -0.67
N TYR A 623 1.74 -5.86 -1.78
CA TYR A 623 1.83 -5.06 -3.00
C TYR A 623 1.32 -5.80 -4.25
N LEU A 624 1.86 -6.97 -4.58
CA LEU A 624 1.50 -7.65 -5.85
C LEU A 624 0.03 -8.06 -5.89
N THR A 625 -0.51 -8.65 -4.81
CA THR A 625 -1.91 -9.06 -4.74
C THR A 625 -2.87 -7.93 -5.09
N SER A 626 -2.55 -6.69 -4.71
CA SER A 626 -3.37 -5.52 -5.02
C SER A 626 -3.51 -5.22 -6.53
N ARG A 627 -2.56 -5.68 -7.36
CA ARG A 627 -2.60 -5.52 -8.82
C ARG A 627 -3.65 -6.43 -9.47
N LEU A 628 -4.04 -7.53 -8.83
CA LEU A 628 -5.10 -8.43 -9.29
C LEU A 628 -6.50 -7.92 -8.98
N ASN A 629 -6.64 -6.98 -8.04
CA ASN A 629 -7.95 -6.51 -7.58
C ASN A 629 -8.84 -5.97 -8.72
N TRP A 630 -8.28 -5.11 -9.57
CA TRP A 630 -9.04 -4.52 -10.68
C TRP A 630 -9.40 -5.56 -11.76
N PRO A 631 -8.45 -6.38 -12.27
CA PRO A 631 -8.80 -7.47 -13.18
C PRO A 631 -9.89 -8.40 -12.65
N PHE A 632 -9.82 -8.81 -11.38
CA PHE A 632 -10.79 -9.73 -10.78
C PHE A 632 -12.20 -9.14 -10.59
N LEU A 633 -12.30 -7.82 -10.43
CA LEU A 633 -13.59 -7.12 -10.39
C LEU A 633 -14.23 -6.97 -11.78
N VAL A 634 -13.41 -6.74 -12.80
CA VAL A 634 -13.90 -6.40 -14.15
C VAL A 634 -14.12 -7.63 -15.03
N TYR A 635 -13.21 -8.60 -14.97
CA TYR A 635 -13.21 -9.77 -15.84
C TYR A 635 -13.68 -11.02 -15.12
N ASP A 636 -14.24 -11.94 -15.91
CA ASP A 636 -14.69 -13.25 -15.44
C ASP A 636 -13.58 -14.27 -15.73
N PHE A 637 -12.89 -14.74 -14.68
CA PHE A 637 -11.79 -15.70 -14.81
C PHE A 637 -12.32 -17.13 -14.72
N ASN A 638 -11.90 -18.00 -15.64
CA ASN A 638 -12.20 -19.43 -15.57
C ASN A 638 -11.29 -20.14 -14.55
N LYS A 639 -11.70 -21.36 -14.14
CA LYS A 639 -10.97 -22.17 -13.15
C LYS A 639 -9.53 -22.48 -13.61
N THR A 640 -9.31 -22.76 -14.90
CA THR A 640 -7.98 -23.10 -15.45
C THR A 640 -6.97 -21.96 -15.27
N LEU A 641 -7.37 -20.72 -15.58
CA LEU A 641 -6.52 -19.54 -15.42
C LEU A 641 -6.24 -19.22 -13.95
N LEU A 642 -7.24 -19.38 -13.08
CA LEU A 642 -7.06 -19.23 -11.63
C LEU A 642 -6.10 -20.29 -11.07
N SER A 643 -6.22 -21.54 -11.53
CA SER A 643 -5.28 -22.61 -11.17
C SER A 643 -3.85 -22.33 -11.65
N LYS A 644 -3.69 -21.76 -12.85
CA LYS A 644 -2.36 -21.32 -13.37
C LYS A 644 -1.76 -20.22 -12.49
N LEU A 645 -2.56 -19.24 -12.07
CA LEU A 645 -2.12 -18.19 -11.13
C LEU A 645 -1.73 -18.77 -9.77
N ASP A 646 -2.58 -19.63 -9.19
CA ASP A 646 -2.33 -20.29 -7.92
C ASP A 646 -1.04 -21.12 -7.97
N ALA A 647 -0.84 -21.93 -9.02
CA ALA A 647 0.35 -22.75 -9.18
C ALA A 647 1.64 -21.90 -9.23
N GLY A 648 1.63 -20.82 -10.01
CA GLY A 648 2.75 -19.89 -10.10
C GLY A 648 3.07 -19.21 -8.76
N VAL A 649 2.03 -18.77 -8.04
CA VAL A 649 2.16 -18.18 -6.71
C VAL A 649 2.69 -19.18 -5.68
N ILE A 650 2.12 -20.39 -5.61
CA ILE A 650 2.50 -21.43 -4.67
C ILE A 650 3.97 -21.79 -4.86
N LYS A 651 4.42 -21.95 -6.11
CA LYS A 651 5.83 -22.21 -6.44
C LYS A 651 6.76 -21.14 -5.85
N MET A 652 6.45 -19.87 -6.11
CA MET A 652 7.27 -18.74 -5.63
C MET A 652 7.24 -18.61 -4.10
N LEU A 653 6.06 -18.74 -3.48
CA LEU A 653 5.93 -18.65 -2.02
C LEU A 653 6.65 -19.79 -1.30
N LYS A 654 6.56 -21.02 -1.80
CA LYS A 654 7.32 -22.16 -1.26
C LYS A 654 8.82 -21.91 -1.33
N GLN A 655 9.31 -21.48 -2.50
CA GLN A 655 10.72 -21.11 -2.68
C GLN A 655 11.14 -19.98 -1.72
N TRP A 656 10.34 -18.92 -1.60
CA TRP A 656 10.71 -17.76 -0.79
C TRP A 656 10.67 -18.02 0.71
N LEU A 657 9.70 -18.80 1.18
CA LEU A 657 9.57 -19.13 2.60
C LEU A 657 10.41 -20.34 3.00
N GLY A 658 11.03 -21.01 2.02
CA GLY A 658 11.83 -22.22 2.24
C GLY A 658 10.98 -23.47 2.53
N LEU A 659 9.70 -23.46 2.17
CA LEU A 659 8.80 -24.59 2.36
C LEU A 659 9.09 -25.68 1.31
N ALA A 660 9.12 -26.94 1.72
CA ALA A 660 9.38 -28.07 0.84
C ALA A 660 8.37 -28.17 -0.30
N LEU A 661 8.79 -28.70 -1.45
CA LEU A 661 7.92 -28.92 -2.60
C LEU A 661 6.74 -29.84 -2.25
N THR A 662 7.00 -30.87 -1.44
CA THR A 662 6.04 -31.87 -0.95
C THR A 662 5.14 -31.37 0.20
N ALA A 663 5.41 -30.20 0.77
CA ALA A 663 4.57 -29.65 1.81
C ALA A 663 3.20 -29.24 1.25
N ASP A 664 2.16 -29.33 2.06
CA ASP A 664 0.81 -28.93 1.71
C ASP A 664 0.78 -27.41 1.51
N SER A 665 0.30 -27.01 0.35
CA SER A 665 0.14 -25.61 -0.02
C SER A 665 -0.87 -24.88 0.87
N SER A 666 -1.81 -25.60 1.50
CA SER A 666 -2.81 -24.99 2.39
C SER A 666 -2.16 -24.22 3.53
N ALA A 667 -0.99 -24.65 4.04
CA ALA A 667 -0.29 -23.99 5.14
C ALA A 667 0.04 -22.51 4.85
N LEU A 668 0.17 -22.14 3.58
CA LEU A 668 0.41 -20.76 3.15
C LEU A 668 -0.85 -19.88 3.30
N PHE A 669 -2.04 -20.43 3.05
CA PHE A 669 -3.27 -19.66 2.86
C PHE A 669 -4.27 -19.80 4.01
N ARG A 670 -4.26 -20.95 4.72
CA ARG A 670 -5.09 -21.21 5.90
C ARG A 670 -5.01 -20.06 6.90
N GLY A 671 -6.14 -19.79 7.56
CA GLY A 671 -6.24 -18.79 8.61
C GLY A 671 -5.29 -19.07 9.77
N SER A 672 -4.82 -18.01 10.43
CA SER A 672 -3.92 -18.10 11.58
C SER A 672 -4.50 -18.93 12.73
N ASN A 673 -5.82 -18.85 12.96
CA ASN A 673 -6.53 -19.70 13.93
C ASN A 673 -6.45 -21.20 13.60
N SER A 674 -6.25 -21.54 12.33
CA SER A 674 -6.06 -22.89 11.84
C SER A 674 -4.58 -23.20 11.60
N PHE A 675 -3.64 -22.54 12.28
CA PHE A 675 -2.19 -22.76 12.14
C PHE A 675 -1.61 -22.53 10.73
N GLY A 676 -2.23 -21.66 9.93
CA GLY A 676 -1.72 -21.23 8.62
C GLY A 676 -1.10 -19.83 8.62
N MET A 677 -0.47 -19.45 7.51
CA MET A 677 0.17 -18.13 7.34
C MET A 677 -0.78 -17.01 6.93
N SER A 678 -2.03 -17.33 6.56
CA SER A 678 -3.04 -16.35 6.12
C SER A 678 -2.62 -15.47 4.93
N LEU A 679 -1.79 -15.99 4.02
CA LEU A 679 -1.46 -15.29 2.78
C LEU A 679 -2.68 -15.31 1.84
N LYS A 680 -2.80 -14.30 0.98
CA LYS A 680 -3.90 -14.27 0.00
C LYS A 680 -3.65 -15.25 -1.13
N ARG A 681 -4.53 -16.21 -1.34
CA ARG A 681 -4.55 -17.04 -2.54
C ARG A 681 -5.25 -16.31 -3.70
N PRO A 682 -4.73 -16.30 -4.95
CA PRO A 682 -5.40 -15.64 -6.08
C PRO A 682 -6.84 -16.10 -6.33
N SER A 683 -7.09 -17.41 -6.31
CA SER A 683 -8.45 -17.96 -6.49
C SER A 683 -9.43 -17.53 -5.39
N GLU A 684 -9.01 -17.52 -4.13
CA GLU A 684 -9.82 -17.01 -3.01
C GLU A 684 -10.04 -15.50 -3.10
N LEU A 685 -9.01 -14.74 -3.47
CA LEU A 685 -9.10 -13.30 -3.68
C LEU A 685 -10.11 -12.98 -4.79
N TYR A 686 -10.11 -13.76 -5.88
CA TYR A 686 -11.12 -13.65 -6.94
C TYR A 686 -12.53 -13.86 -6.38
N LYS A 687 -12.79 -14.95 -5.65
CA LYS A 687 -14.09 -15.21 -5.00
C LYS A 687 -14.54 -14.05 -4.12
N HIS A 688 -13.65 -13.57 -3.23
CA HIS A 688 -13.94 -12.41 -2.36
C HIS A 688 -14.32 -11.15 -3.14
N LEU A 689 -13.64 -10.90 -4.27
CA LEU A 689 -13.90 -9.72 -5.09
C LEU A 689 -15.16 -9.87 -5.95
N ARG A 690 -15.51 -11.08 -6.41
CA ARG A 690 -16.80 -11.32 -7.08
C ARG A 690 -17.98 -11.05 -6.15
N VAL A 691 -17.85 -11.47 -4.90
CA VAL A 691 -18.86 -11.18 -3.88
C VAL A 691 -18.95 -9.69 -3.58
N SER A 692 -17.79 -9.02 -3.46
CA SER A 692 -17.74 -7.56 -3.29
C SER A 692 -18.35 -6.82 -4.47
N LYS A 693 -18.10 -7.27 -5.71
CA LYS A 693 -18.72 -6.75 -6.93
C LYS A 693 -20.23 -6.87 -6.87
N ARG A 694 -20.77 -8.06 -6.58
CA ARG A 694 -22.23 -8.29 -6.46
C ARG A 694 -22.85 -7.37 -5.42
N TYR A 695 -22.22 -7.20 -4.26
CA TYR A 695 -22.69 -6.29 -3.22
C TYR A 695 -22.71 -4.83 -3.70
N ILE A 696 -21.63 -4.36 -4.35
CA ILE A 696 -21.55 -3.01 -4.89
C ILE A 696 -22.64 -2.76 -5.93
N LEU A 697 -22.81 -3.67 -6.89
CA LEU A 697 -23.83 -3.55 -7.95
C LEU A 697 -25.25 -3.62 -7.39
N GLY A 698 -25.51 -4.49 -6.41
CA GLY A 698 -26.81 -4.58 -5.73
C GLY A 698 -27.16 -3.39 -4.84
N LYS A 699 -26.22 -2.47 -4.60
CA LYS A 699 -26.43 -1.19 -3.90
C LYS A 699 -26.34 0.02 -4.84
N SER A 700 -26.30 -0.20 -6.16
CA SER A 700 -26.35 0.90 -7.12
C SER A 700 -27.69 1.65 -7.01
N HIS A 701 -27.66 2.93 -7.38
CA HIS A 701 -28.87 3.77 -7.50
C HIS A 701 -29.57 3.56 -8.85
N ASP A 702 -28.94 2.79 -9.73
CA ASP A 702 -29.41 2.50 -11.08
C ASP A 702 -30.18 1.16 -11.08
N ASP A 703 -31.49 1.26 -11.28
CA ASP A 703 -32.43 0.12 -11.25
C ASP A 703 -32.19 -0.91 -12.37
N ILE A 704 -31.52 -0.51 -13.45
CA ILE A 704 -31.14 -1.44 -14.51
C ILE A 704 -29.95 -2.25 -14.02
N VAL A 705 -28.93 -1.59 -13.48
CA VAL A 705 -27.72 -2.23 -12.93
C VAL A 705 -28.05 -3.23 -11.82
N THR A 706 -28.95 -2.89 -10.90
CA THR A 706 -29.37 -3.79 -9.81
C THR A 706 -30.16 -5.00 -10.32
N SER A 707 -30.80 -4.88 -11.49
CA SER A 707 -31.60 -5.92 -12.14
C SER A 707 -30.82 -6.80 -13.13
N LEU A 708 -29.54 -6.49 -13.37
CA LEU A 708 -28.70 -7.28 -14.27
C LEU A 708 -28.56 -8.72 -13.74
N PRO A 709 -28.39 -9.71 -14.64
CA PRO A 709 -28.09 -11.07 -14.26
C PRO A 709 -26.82 -11.03 -13.41
N LYS A 710 -26.90 -11.61 -12.22
CA LYS A 710 -25.71 -11.81 -11.40
C LYS A 710 -24.86 -12.89 -12.08
N ASP A 711 -23.54 -12.80 -11.91
CA ASP A 711 -22.56 -13.71 -12.52
C ASP A 711 -23.09 -15.15 -12.63
N GLU A 712 -23.24 -15.65 -13.87
CA GLU A 712 -23.56 -17.06 -14.13
C GLU A 712 -22.48 -17.94 -13.45
N ASP A 713 -22.92 -19.06 -12.86
CA ASP A 713 -22.09 -20.14 -12.28
C ASP A 713 -21.45 -19.93 -10.90
N ASP A 714 -22.19 -19.42 -9.90
CA ASP A 714 -21.88 -19.81 -8.52
C ASP A 714 -23.13 -19.87 -7.61
N PRO A 715 -23.90 -20.99 -7.64
CA PRO A 715 -25.02 -21.23 -6.73
C PRO A 715 -24.61 -21.20 -5.26
N GLU A 716 -23.36 -21.61 -4.94
CA GLU A 716 -22.76 -21.55 -3.61
C GLU A 716 -22.72 -20.09 -3.12
N LEU A 717 -22.37 -19.16 -4.02
CA LEU A 717 -22.27 -17.73 -3.75
C LEU A 717 -23.64 -17.06 -3.51
N GLU A 718 -24.68 -17.46 -4.27
CA GLU A 718 -26.02 -16.89 -4.14
C GLU A 718 -26.73 -17.39 -2.87
N SER A 719 -26.62 -18.69 -2.57
CA SER A 719 -27.09 -19.28 -1.31
C SER A 719 -26.47 -18.58 -0.08
N ARG A 720 -25.18 -18.24 -0.14
CA ARG A 720 -24.47 -17.55 0.96
C ARG A 720 -24.85 -16.08 1.13
N LEU A 721 -25.09 -15.37 0.02
CA LEU A 721 -25.65 -14.02 0.06
C LEU A 721 -27.06 -14.01 0.67
N GLN A 722 -27.88 -15.03 0.38
CA GLN A 722 -29.21 -15.20 0.98
C GLN A 722 -29.13 -15.55 2.47
N PHE A 723 -28.25 -16.48 2.86
CA PHE A 723 -28.00 -16.83 4.26
C PHE A 723 -27.52 -15.62 5.09
N HIS A 724 -26.62 -14.81 4.54
CA HIS A 724 -26.16 -13.56 5.15
C HIS A 724 -27.31 -12.55 5.37
N LYS A 725 -28.22 -12.41 4.38
CA LYS A 725 -29.39 -11.53 4.50
C LYS A 725 -30.34 -12.01 5.61
N GLN A 726 -30.59 -13.31 5.74
CA GLN A 726 -31.45 -13.88 6.79
C GLN A 726 -30.89 -13.63 8.20
N PHE A 727 -29.58 -13.81 8.41
CA PHE A 727 -28.96 -13.59 9.73
C PHE A 727 -28.96 -12.12 10.18
N MET A 728 -28.83 -11.18 9.24
CA MET A 728 -28.83 -9.75 9.55
C MET A 728 -30.23 -9.19 9.82
N ILE A 729 -31.28 -9.79 9.23
CA ILE A 729 -32.67 -9.43 9.52
C ILE A 729 -33.04 -9.86 10.96
N GLY A 730 -32.47 -10.95 11.47
CA GLY A 730 -32.65 -11.39 12.86
C GLY A 730 -31.82 -10.62 13.91
N ALA A 731 -30.77 -9.91 13.51
CA ALA A 731 -29.86 -9.19 14.42
C ALA A 731 -30.24 -7.71 14.66
N GLN A 732 -31.44 -7.28 14.25
CA GLN A 732 -32.01 -5.99 14.66
C GLN A 732 -32.69 -6.10 16.02
N SER A 733 -31.90 -6.17 17.10
CA SER A 733 -32.33 -5.58 18.37
C SER A 733 -31.12 -5.17 19.22
N ASN A 734 -31.11 -3.87 19.51
CA ASN A 734 -30.51 -3.21 20.66
C ASN A 734 -29.02 -2.81 20.67
N ARG A 735 -28.90 -1.47 20.85
CA ARG A 735 -27.83 -0.65 21.44
C ARG A 735 -26.77 -0.06 20.51
N ALA A 736 -27.02 1.20 20.18
CA ALA A 736 -26.25 2.09 19.34
C ALA A 736 -24.90 2.54 19.90
N GLY A 737 -24.02 2.96 18.98
CA GLY A 737 -23.07 4.05 19.19
C GLY A 737 -23.03 4.94 17.95
N LEU A 738 -23.56 6.16 18.05
CA LEU A 738 -23.43 7.22 17.05
C LEU A 738 -21.94 7.58 16.87
N GLY A 739 -21.42 7.49 15.63
CA GLY A 739 -20.12 8.07 15.26
C GLY A 739 -19.20 7.25 14.35
N SER A 740 -19.47 5.98 14.07
CA SER A 740 -18.69 5.20 13.10
C SER A 740 -19.44 5.06 11.78
N ASN A 741 -18.81 5.46 10.67
CA ASN A 741 -19.29 5.23 9.31
C ASN A 741 -19.80 3.79 9.14
N ARG A 742 -21.13 3.62 9.10
CA ARG A 742 -21.85 2.33 8.92
C ARG A 742 -21.60 1.64 7.57
N LYS A 743 -20.78 2.20 6.67
CA LYS A 743 -20.55 1.62 5.33
C LYS A 743 -19.60 0.41 5.30
N VAL A 744 -19.08 -0.05 6.45
CA VAL A 744 -17.98 -1.06 6.52
C VAL A 744 -18.38 -2.38 7.21
N GLN A 745 -19.61 -2.58 7.70
CA GLN A 745 -19.93 -3.84 8.41
C GLN A 745 -20.35 -5.00 7.50
N ASP A 746 -21.26 -4.81 6.54
CA ASP A 746 -21.86 -5.93 5.80
C ASP A 746 -20.88 -6.66 4.87
N ALA A 747 -20.07 -5.91 4.11
CA ALA A 747 -19.08 -6.49 3.19
C ALA A 747 -17.95 -7.23 3.93
N ASP A 748 -17.62 -6.82 5.15
CA ASP A 748 -16.57 -7.47 5.94
C ASP A 748 -17.08 -8.73 6.63
N ILE A 749 -18.35 -8.75 7.04
CA ILE A 749 -19.04 -9.97 7.49
C ILE A 749 -19.06 -11.00 6.34
N LEU A 750 -19.46 -10.59 5.14
CA LEU A 750 -19.52 -11.49 4.00
C LEU A 750 -18.14 -12.07 3.60
N LYS A 751 -17.07 -11.28 3.70
CA LYS A 751 -15.70 -11.78 3.54
C LYS A 751 -15.31 -12.79 4.63
N SER A 752 -15.81 -12.63 5.86
CA SER A 752 -15.50 -13.56 6.94
C SER A 752 -16.11 -14.95 6.71
N PHE A 753 -17.32 -15.03 6.17
CA PHE A 753 -17.96 -16.30 5.79
C PHE A 753 -17.15 -17.04 4.72
N ILE A 754 -16.79 -16.37 3.62
CA ILE A 754 -16.00 -17.00 2.55
C ILE A 754 -14.66 -17.52 3.09
N ARG A 755 -14.00 -16.75 3.96
CA ARG A 755 -12.77 -17.21 4.63
C ARG A 755 -13.01 -18.43 5.50
N GLN A 756 -14.14 -18.52 6.18
CA GLN A 756 -14.48 -19.68 6.99
C GLN A 756 -14.69 -20.91 6.11
N ASP A 757 -15.44 -20.79 5.02
CA ASP A 757 -15.69 -21.89 4.09
C ASP A 757 -14.41 -22.42 3.44
N GLU A 758 -13.51 -21.53 3.02
CA GLU A 758 -12.23 -21.95 2.46
C GLU A 758 -11.34 -22.61 3.55
N ASN A 759 -11.40 -22.14 4.80
CA ASN A 759 -10.77 -22.84 5.92
C ASN A 759 -11.36 -24.24 6.17
N ASP A 760 -12.67 -24.42 6.00
CA ASP A 760 -13.30 -25.74 6.15
C ASP A 760 -12.95 -26.67 4.99
N LYS A 761 -12.86 -26.16 3.76
CA LYS A 761 -12.29 -26.91 2.61
C LYS A 761 -10.87 -27.37 2.89
N TYR A 762 -10.06 -26.52 3.54
CA TYR A 762 -8.72 -26.90 3.96
C TYR A 762 -8.68 -27.98 5.06
N LYS A 763 -9.63 -27.98 6.00
CA LYS A 763 -9.76 -29.06 6.98
C LYS A 763 -10.09 -30.39 6.31
N ILE A 764 -11.08 -30.39 5.41
CA ILE A 764 -11.47 -31.58 4.65
C ILE A 764 -10.29 -32.11 3.82
N HIS A 765 -9.54 -31.22 3.16
CA HIS A 765 -8.34 -31.61 2.43
C HIS A 765 -7.31 -32.27 3.36
N ALA A 766 -7.04 -31.66 4.52
CA ALA A 766 -6.07 -32.18 5.47
C ALA A 766 -6.50 -33.53 6.08
N MET A 767 -7.80 -33.77 6.30
CA MET A 767 -8.30 -35.08 6.77
C MET A 767 -7.93 -36.22 5.81
N ASN A 768 -7.79 -35.92 4.52
CA ASN A 768 -7.39 -36.89 3.49
C ASN A 768 -5.85 -37.04 3.36
N LEU A 769 -5.05 -36.31 4.14
CA LEU A 769 -3.60 -36.43 4.15
C LEU A 769 -3.14 -37.34 5.29
N GLU A 770 -2.19 -38.24 5.01
CA GLU A 770 -1.66 -39.17 6.00
C GLU A 770 -0.73 -38.50 7.04
N MET A 771 0.11 -37.56 6.60
CA MET A 771 1.17 -36.97 7.46
C MET A 771 0.95 -35.52 7.85
N GLN A 772 0.28 -34.72 7.00
CA GLN A 772 0.25 -33.26 7.14
C GLN A 772 -1.07 -32.76 7.75
N ASN A 773 -1.67 -33.60 8.57
CA ASN A 773 -2.99 -33.43 9.19
C ASN A 773 -2.92 -33.16 10.71
N GLU A 774 -1.74 -33.31 11.36
CA GLU A 774 -1.57 -33.16 12.83
C GLU A 774 -2.12 -31.83 13.39
N TRP A 775 -2.20 -30.78 12.57
CA TRP A 775 -2.73 -29.49 12.98
C TRP A 775 -4.23 -29.52 13.33
N LEU A 776 -4.97 -30.52 12.85
CA LEU A 776 -6.38 -30.74 13.18
C LEU A 776 -6.55 -31.12 14.65
N ASP A 777 -5.69 -32.03 15.14
CA ASP A 777 -5.79 -32.58 16.50
C ASP A 777 -5.31 -31.58 17.56
N ILE A 778 -4.28 -30.79 17.25
CA ILE A 778 -3.66 -29.91 18.24
C ILE A 778 -4.47 -28.64 18.53
N GLY A 779 -5.44 -28.29 17.69
CA GLY A 779 -6.20 -27.04 17.82
C GLY A 779 -6.99 -26.88 19.11
N ASP A 780 -7.39 -27.98 19.73
CA ASP A 780 -8.21 -27.98 20.94
C ASP A 780 -7.44 -27.60 22.20
N PHE A 781 -6.12 -27.78 22.21
CA PHE A 781 -5.28 -27.50 23.38
C PHE A 781 -4.09 -26.60 23.08
N CYS A 782 -3.81 -26.28 21.81
CA CYS A 782 -2.75 -25.36 21.41
C CYS A 782 -3.27 -23.98 21.00
N ILE A 783 -2.38 -23.00 21.07
CA ILE A 783 -2.58 -21.64 20.60
C ILE A 783 -1.69 -21.46 19.36
N PRO A 784 -2.26 -21.09 18.20
CA PRO A 784 -1.49 -20.85 17.00
C PRO A 784 -0.45 -19.74 17.18
N LEU A 785 0.72 -19.95 16.57
CA LEU A 785 1.80 -18.97 16.60
C LEU A 785 1.44 -17.74 15.78
N ALA A 786 1.59 -16.56 16.39
CA ALA A 786 1.34 -15.29 15.71
C ALA A 786 2.48 -14.94 14.73
N LEU A 787 2.36 -15.36 13.47
CA LEU A 787 3.34 -15.12 12.39
C LEU A 787 3.27 -13.68 11.85
N LYS A 788 3.66 -12.70 12.66
CA LYS A 788 3.70 -11.28 12.25
C LYS A 788 4.87 -11.01 11.32
N TRP A 789 4.63 -10.26 10.24
CA TRP A 789 5.69 -9.85 9.29
C TRP A 789 6.91 -9.20 9.95
N ARG A 790 6.71 -8.35 10.96
CA ARG A 790 7.81 -7.73 11.70
C ARG A 790 8.72 -8.79 12.35
N THR A 791 8.12 -9.77 13.02
CA THR A 791 8.83 -10.88 13.66
C THR A 791 9.54 -11.73 12.61
N LEU A 792 8.86 -12.07 11.51
CA LEU A 792 9.43 -12.89 10.43
C LEU A 792 10.60 -12.23 9.70
N ILE A 793 10.56 -10.91 9.51
CA ILE A 793 11.59 -10.17 8.76
C ILE A 793 12.78 -9.80 9.66
N TYR A 794 12.53 -9.40 10.91
CA TYR A 794 13.55 -8.76 11.76
C TYR A 794 14.01 -9.62 12.93
N ASP A 795 13.16 -10.51 13.46
CA ASP A 795 13.46 -11.26 14.68
C ASP A 795 13.85 -12.72 14.42
N TRP A 796 13.39 -13.30 13.31
CA TRP A 796 13.67 -14.68 12.91
C TRP A 796 14.73 -14.72 11.81
N SER A 797 15.62 -15.72 11.86
CA SER A 797 16.50 -15.98 10.72
C SER A 797 15.73 -16.75 9.64
N PRO A 798 16.08 -16.59 8.35
CA PRO A 798 15.46 -17.37 7.27
C PRO A 798 15.56 -18.88 7.49
N ALA A 799 16.66 -19.36 8.07
CA ALA A 799 16.86 -20.77 8.39
C ALA A 799 15.93 -21.26 9.51
N LEU A 800 15.69 -20.42 10.54
CA LEU A 800 14.75 -20.75 11.62
C LEU A 800 13.31 -20.82 11.09
N LEU A 801 12.90 -19.89 10.23
CA LEU A 801 11.59 -19.91 9.59
C LEU A 801 11.41 -21.16 8.72
N LYS A 802 12.42 -21.46 7.88
CA LYS A 802 12.45 -22.67 7.05
C LYS A 802 12.32 -23.92 7.93
N PHE A 803 13.06 -23.99 9.03
CA PHE A 803 12.95 -25.10 9.98
C PHE A 803 11.54 -25.21 10.55
N TYR A 804 10.98 -24.13 11.09
CA TYR A 804 9.63 -24.12 11.66
C TYR A 804 8.57 -24.63 10.66
N LEU A 805 8.55 -24.04 9.46
CA LEU A 805 7.54 -24.37 8.46
C LEU A 805 7.61 -25.84 8.04
N ASN A 806 8.81 -26.37 7.80
CA ASN A 806 8.96 -27.78 7.39
C ASN A 806 8.82 -28.75 8.58
N ALA A 807 9.17 -28.36 9.80
CA ALA A 807 8.92 -29.15 11.00
C ALA A 807 7.43 -29.30 11.25
N PHE A 808 6.67 -28.23 11.06
CA PHE A 808 5.22 -28.24 11.23
C PHE A 808 4.51 -29.02 10.12
N GLN A 809 5.04 -28.99 8.88
CA GLN A 809 4.51 -29.75 7.75
C GLN A 809 5.07 -31.18 7.64
N MET A 810 5.86 -31.64 8.61
CA MET A 810 6.47 -32.98 8.60
C MET A 810 7.31 -33.26 7.35
N THR A 811 7.92 -32.23 6.78
CA THR A 811 8.73 -32.27 5.55
C THR A 811 10.19 -31.92 5.78
N LEU A 812 10.66 -31.97 7.03
CA LEU A 812 12.10 -31.88 7.30
C LEU A 812 12.84 -33.04 6.62
N PRO A 813 14.09 -32.83 6.16
CA PRO A 813 14.92 -33.90 5.61
C PRO A 813 15.46 -34.80 6.73
N ASP A 814 14.57 -35.45 7.47
CA ASP A 814 14.91 -36.54 8.39
C ASP A 814 15.05 -37.87 7.63
N GLN A 815 15.63 -38.88 8.29
CA GLN A 815 15.94 -40.14 7.64
C GLN A 815 14.71 -40.80 7.01
N SER A 816 13.56 -40.73 7.69
CA SER A 816 12.32 -41.33 7.16
C SER A 816 11.86 -40.62 5.90
N ASN A 817 11.95 -39.30 5.85
CA ASN A 817 11.64 -38.53 4.66
C ASN A 817 12.68 -38.70 3.54
N LEU A 818 13.97 -38.83 3.86
CA LEU A 818 15.01 -39.11 2.88
C LEU A 818 14.78 -40.47 2.19
N VAL A 819 14.39 -41.50 2.94
CA VAL A 819 13.97 -42.80 2.37
C VAL A 819 12.75 -42.64 1.48
N ARG A 820 11.71 -41.93 1.94
CA ARG A 820 10.51 -41.65 1.13
C ARG A 820 10.82 -40.90 -0.17
N TRP A 821 11.84 -40.05 -0.18
CA TRP A 821 12.28 -39.30 -1.35
C TRP A 821 13.30 -40.04 -2.21
N GLY A 822 13.61 -41.31 -1.90
CA GLY A 822 14.59 -42.10 -2.65
C GLY A 822 16.03 -41.61 -2.52
N LYS A 823 16.34 -40.84 -1.46
CA LYS A 823 17.68 -40.28 -1.21
C LYS A 823 18.52 -41.09 -0.22
N SER A 824 17.91 -42.07 0.45
CA SER A 824 18.57 -42.98 1.37
C SER A 824 17.85 -44.32 1.40
N THR A 825 18.54 -45.38 1.82
CA THR A 825 18.01 -46.74 2.01
C THR A 825 17.77 -47.07 3.47
N GLU A 826 18.49 -46.41 4.39
CA GLU A 826 18.40 -46.65 5.82
C GLU A 826 17.31 -45.79 6.45
N LYS A 827 16.42 -46.36 7.27
CA LYS A 827 15.35 -45.63 7.96
C LYS A 827 15.65 -45.32 9.43
N THR A 828 16.77 -45.80 9.94
CA THR A 828 17.17 -45.69 11.35
C THR A 828 17.70 -44.30 11.67
N CYS A 829 17.61 -43.90 12.93
CA CYS A 829 18.11 -42.63 13.41
C CYS A 829 19.65 -42.61 13.36
N TYR A 830 20.25 -41.69 12.62
CA TYR A 830 21.71 -41.55 12.51
C TYR A 830 22.42 -41.19 13.84
N ILE A 831 21.67 -40.82 14.90
CA ILE A 831 22.25 -40.52 16.23
C ILE A 831 22.26 -41.76 17.12
N CYS A 832 21.14 -42.49 17.19
CA CYS A 832 21.02 -43.62 18.12
C CYS A 832 21.13 -45.00 17.46
N GLY A 833 21.08 -45.07 16.13
CA GLY A 833 21.13 -46.30 15.33
C GLY A 833 19.93 -47.24 15.48
N LYS A 834 19.01 -46.99 16.44
CA LYS A 834 17.99 -47.96 16.88
C LYS A 834 16.60 -47.67 16.33
N ALA A 835 16.07 -46.49 16.64
CA ALA A 835 14.69 -46.13 16.31
C ALA A 835 14.57 -45.56 14.89
N VAL A 836 13.35 -45.48 14.38
CA VAL A 836 13.04 -44.82 13.10
C VAL A 836 13.43 -43.33 13.17
N GLY A 837 14.30 -42.88 12.26
CA GLY A 837 14.87 -41.54 12.22
C GLY A 837 13.89 -40.48 11.71
N THR A 838 12.85 -40.18 12.49
CA THR A 838 11.88 -39.10 12.20
C THR A 838 12.26 -37.81 12.91
N ALA A 839 11.79 -36.66 12.42
CA ALA A 839 11.89 -35.39 13.15
C ALA A 839 11.28 -35.47 14.57
N LYS A 840 10.16 -36.18 14.75
CA LYS A 840 9.55 -36.42 16.08
C LYS A 840 10.51 -37.17 17.00
N HIS A 841 11.12 -38.25 16.52
CA HIS A 841 12.13 -38.98 17.30
C HIS A 841 13.33 -38.08 17.65
N LEU A 842 13.87 -37.34 16.69
CA LEU A 842 15.06 -36.50 16.92
C LEU A 842 14.81 -35.34 17.89
N LEU A 843 13.62 -34.74 17.86
CA LEU A 843 13.36 -33.53 18.64
C LEU A 843 12.86 -33.85 20.06
N VAL A 844 12.29 -35.03 20.31
CA VAL A 844 11.77 -35.37 21.66
C VAL A 844 12.01 -36.81 22.11
N GLY A 845 12.33 -37.76 21.22
CA GLY A 845 12.31 -39.20 21.51
C GLY A 845 13.65 -39.92 21.53
N CYS A 846 14.74 -39.30 21.05
CA CYS A 846 16.06 -39.92 20.98
C CYS A 846 16.73 -39.99 22.35
N LYS A 847 17.03 -41.21 22.83
CA LYS A 847 17.67 -41.45 24.13
C LYS A 847 19.08 -40.86 24.23
N VAL A 848 19.88 -40.96 23.16
CA VAL A 848 21.23 -40.36 23.11
C VAL A 848 21.19 -38.83 23.26
N LEU A 849 20.17 -38.18 22.68
CA LEU A 849 19.98 -36.73 22.82
C LEU A 849 19.43 -36.32 24.20
N LEU A 850 18.66 -37.19 24.84
CA LEU A 850 18.23 -37.04 26.22
C LEU A 850 19.44 -37.12 27.17
N ASP A 851 20.24 -38.18 27.05
CA ASP A 851 21.39 -38.46 27.92
C ASP A 851 22.49 -37.40 27.76
N SER A 852 22.63 -36.80 26.57
CA SER A 852 23.55 -35.67 26.32
C SER A 852 23.02 -34.30 26.80
N GLY A 853 21.87 -34.25 27.45
CA GLY A 853 21.29 -33.05 28.06
C GLY A 853 20.74 -32.01 27.07
N GLN A 854 20.58 -32.36 25.79
CA GLN A 854 20.13 -31.41 24.76
C GLN A 854 18.66 -31.01 24.95
N TYR A 855 17.81 -31.94 25.38
CA TYR A 855 16.42 -31.63 25.72
C TYR A 855 16.31 -30.77 26.97
N SER A 856 17.14 -31.03 27.99
CA SER A 856 17.21 -30.21 29.20
C SER A 856 17.59 -28.76 28.86
N ARG A 857 18.58 -28.54 28.00
CA ARG A 857 18.94 -27.18 27.53
C ARG A 857 17.79 -26.44 26.84
N ARG A 858 16.93 -27.15 26.09
CA ARG A 858 15.73 -26.55 25.49
C ARG A 858 14.70 -26.23 26.57
N HIS A 859 14.47 -27.16 27.50
CA HIS A 859 13.56 -26.98 28.63
C HIS A 859 13.97 -25.78 29.49
N ASP A 860 15.23 -25.70 29.92
CA ASP A 860 15.76 -24.60 30.75
C ASP A 860 15.53 -23.22 30.12
N ARG A 861 15.72 -23.10 28.79
CA ARG A 861 15.46 -21.85 28.07
C ARG A 861 14.00 -21.43 28.09
N VAL A 862 13.10 -22.40 28.00
CA VAL A 862 11.65 -22.16 28.06
C VAL A 862 11.26 -21.81 29.49
N LEU A 863 11.83 -22.52 30.46
CA LEU A 863 11.64 -22.29 31.90
C LEU A 863 12.09 -20.89 32.32
N GLU A 864 13.23 -20.40 31.81
CA GLU A 864 13.74 -19.07 32.07
C GLU A 864 12.73 -17.98 31.69
N VAL A 865 12.07 -18.11 30.52
CA VAL A 865 11.04 -17.16 30.08
C VAL A 865 9.80 -17.21 30.98
N ILE A 866 9.40 -18.40 31.43
CA ILE A 866 8.27 -18.57 32.36
C ILE A 866 8.62 -17.96 33.72
N ARG A 867 9.85 -18.19 34.21
CA ARG A 867 10.35 -17.59 35.45
C ARG A 867 10.31 -16.07 35.41
N GLU A 868 10.68 -15.45 34.30
CA GLU A 868 10.54 -13.99 34.14
C GLU A 868 9.08 -13.52 34.26
N ALA A 869 8.13 -14.28 33.68
CA ALA A 869 6.70 -13.96 33.76
C ALA A 869 6.16 -14.07 35.19
N VAL A 870 6.59 -15.12 35.90
CA VAL A 870 6.27 -15.33 37.31
C VAL A 870 6.87 -14.22 38.17
N SER A 871 8.15 -13.91 37.98
CA SER A 871 8.86 -12.86 38.74
C SER A 871 8.24 -11.48 38.54
N LEU A 872 7.84 -11.15 37.31
CA LEU A 872 7.11 -9.91 37.02
C LEU A 872 5.77 -9.85 37.76
N SER A 873 5.07 -10.98 37.87
CA SER A 873 3.76 -11.07 38.53
C SER A 873 3.89 -10.95 40.04
N VAL A 874 4.89 -11.63 40.64
CA VAL A 874 5.23 -11.50 42.07
C VAL A 874 5.61 -10.07 42.43
N ALA A 875 6.50 -9.44 41.66
CA ALA A 875 6.91 -8.06 41.89
C ALA A 875 5.74 -7.06 41.80
N ARG A 876 4.71 -7.37 41.00
CA ARG A 876 3.47 -6.58 40.93
C ARG A 876 2.56 -6.80 42.13
N ALA A 877 2.41 -8.05 42.59
CA ALA A 877 1.64 -8.37 43.77
C ALA A 877 2.22 -7.69 45.02
N GLN A 878 3.56 -7.69 45.17
CA GLN A 878 4.27 -7.04 46.27
C GLN A 878 4.15 -5.51 46.25
N LYS A 879 4.07 -4.88 45.06
CA LYS A 879 3.84 -3.42 44.90
C LYS A 879 2.38 -3.00 45.12
N GLY A 880 1.45 -3.94 45.22
CA GLY A 880 0.01 -3.69 45.32
C GLY A 880 -0.48 -3.20 46.70
N ILE A 881 0.41 -3.07 47.68
CA ILE A 881 0.11 -2.50 49.01
C ILE A 881 0.23 -0.97 48.92
N THR A 882 -0.71 -0.32 48.23
CA THR A 882 -1.02 1.09 48.48
C THR A 882 -2.51 1.20 48.73
N THR A 883 -2.87 1.69 49.92
CA THR A 883 -4.22 2.04 50.34
C THR A 883 -4.78 3.07 49.36
N ASN A 884 -5.54 2.60 48.36
CA ASN A 884 -6.35 3.50 47.55
C ASN A 884 -7.64 3.76 48.32
N GLU A 885 -7.67 4.88 49.05
CA GLU A 885 -8.93 5.56 49.34
C GLU A 885 -9.72 5.67 48.03
N ARG A 886 -10.98 5.22 48.06
CA ARG A 886 -11.88 5.34 46.92
C ARG A 886 -12.20 6.82 46.73
N SER A 887 -11.41 7.54 45.94
CA SER A 887 -11.84 8.86 45.46
C SER A 887 -12.98 8.67 44.47
N VAL A 888 -14.21 8.96 44.90
CA VAL A 888 -15.36 9.03 44.00
C VAL A 888 -15.16 10.27 43.13
N GLY A 889 -14.74 10.07 41.88
CA GLY A 889 -14.66 11.14 40.90
C GLY A 889 -16.06 11.55 40.45
N PHE A 890 -16.52 12.74 40.83
CA PHE A 890 -17.74 13.34 40.28
C PHE A 890 -17.59 13.53 38.77
N VAL A 891 -18.52 12.95 37.99
CA VAL A 891 -18.61 13.14 36.54
C VAL A 891 -19.63 14.25 36.27
N ARG A 892 -19.23 15.32 35.60
CA ARG A 892 -20.16 16.39 35.19
C ARG A 892 -21.17 15.84 34.17
N GLU A 893 -22.42 16.28 34.30
CA GLU A 893 -23.51 15.98 33.37
C GLU A 893 -23.08 16.26 31.92
N GLY A 894 -23.30 15.29 31.01
CA GLY A 894 -22.90 15.37 29.61
C GLY A 894 -21.52 14.80 29.24
N THR A 895 -20.69 14.37 30.19
CA THR A 895 -19.42 13.65 29.90
C THR A 895 -19.54 12.14 30.08
N ARG A 896 -19.01 11.35 29.13
CA ARG A 896 -18.94 9.89 29.23
C ARG A 896 -17.97 9.48 30.33
N ALA A 897 -18.44 8.73 31.32
CA ALA A 897 -17.59 8.09 32.32
C ALA A 897 -16.50 7.24 31.61
N THR A 898 -15.23 7.44 32.00
CA THR A 898 -14.14 6.55 31.61
C THR A 898 -14.43 5.18 32.23
N LYS A 899 -14.59 4.13 31.40
CA LYS A 899 -14.69 2.76 31.91
C LYS A 899 -13.49 2.50 32.81
N SER A 900 -13.70 2.31 34.10
CA SER A 900 -12.63 1.87 35.00
C SER A 900 -12.12 0.53 34.50
N ASN A 901 -10.84 0.44 34.13
CA ASN A 901 -10.23 -0.85 33.82
C ASN A 901 -10.28 -1.70 35.10
N VAL A 902 -11.19 -2.68 35.14
CA VAL A 902 -11.18 -3.71 36.18
C VAL A 902 -9.81 -4.36 36.14
N LYS A 903 -9.04 -4.28 37.23
CA LYS A 903 -7.73 -4.93 37.32
C LYS A 903 -7.96 -6.45 37.15
N PRO A 904 -7.17 -7.14 36.31
CA PRO A 904 -7.31 -8.58 36.15
C PRO A 904 -7.11 -9.27 37.50
N TYR A 905 -7.99 -10.23 37.81
CA TYR A 905 -7.82 -11.12 38.95
C TYR A 905 -6.45 -11.82 38.87
N SER A 906 -5.76 -11.92 40.00
CA SER A 906 -4.49 -12.63 40.13
C SER A 906 -4.57 -13.62 41.29
N ILE A 907 -4.11 -14.85 41.07
CA ILE A 907 -3.90 -15.85 42.13
C ILE A 907 -2.86 -15.39 43.14
N LEU A 908 -1.93 -14.53 42.69
CA LEU A 908 -1.01 -13.79 43.53
C LEU A 908 -1.76 -12.57 44.10
N LYS A 909 -2.64 -12.82 45.10
CA LYS A 909 -3.25 -11.75 45.91
C LYS A 909 -2.14 -10.85 46.49
N ALA A 910 -2.46 -9.61 46.87
CA ALA A 910 -1.51 -8.60 47.37
C ALA A 910 -0.87 -8.98 48.73
N ALA A 911 -0.11 -10.06 48.76
CA ALA A 911 0.75 -10.47 49.85
C ALA A 911 2.19 -10.10 49.50
N SER A 912 2.94 -9.64 50.51
CA SER A 912 4.32 -9.20 50.37
C SER A 912 5.32 -10.36 50.44
N ASP A 913 4.92 -11.54 50.93
CA ASP A 913 5.81 -12.65 51.33
C ASP A 913 5.98 -13.76 50.30
N TRP A 914 5.50 -13.57 49.06
CA TRP A 914 5.67 -14.55 47.98
C TRP A 914 7.15 -14.88 47.76
N THR A 915 7.50 -16.16 47.95
CA THR A 915 8.85 -16.70 47.71
C THR A 915 8.83 -17.62 46.49
N ILE A 916 9.80 -17.48 45.59
CA ILE A 916 9.95 -18.31 44.39
C ILE A 916 11.13 -19.27 44.62
N MET A 917 10.88 -20.58 44.54
CA MET A 917 11.90 -21.62 44.54
C MET A 917 11.98 -22.28 43.16
N MET A 918 13.20 -22.44 42.67
CA MET A 918 13.52 -23.02 41.37
C MET A 918 14.97 -23.50 41.44
N ASP A 919 15.31 -24.55 40.69
CA ASP A 919 16.69 -24.98 40.59
C ASP A 919 17.56 -23.90 39.94
N THR A 920 18.74 -23.69 40.51
CA THR A 920 19.78 -22.82 39.96
C THR A 920 20.95 -23.67 39.53
N TYR A 921 21.79 -23.17 38.61
CA TYR A 921 22.99 -23.88 38.13
C TYR A 921 23.93 -24.33 39.27
N GLU A 922 23.87 -23.66 40.42
CA GLU A 922 24.77 -23.88 41.57
C GLU A 922 24.10 -24.61 42.74
N LYS A 923 22.76 -24.62 42.83
CA LYS A 923 22.06 -25.19 43.97
C LYS A 923 20.68 -25.72 43.61
N GLN A 924 20.49 -27.00 43.97
CA GLN A 924 19.21 -27.69 43.99
C GLN A 924 18.38 -27.24 45.20
N TYR A 925 17.16 -26.76 44.98
CA TYR A 925 16.28 -26.38 46.08
C TYR A 925 15.61 -27.59 46.75
N LYS A 926 15.30 -27.46 48.05
CA LYS A 926 14.45 -28.38 48.81
C LYS A 926 13.23 -27.61 49.30
N ILE A 927 12.05 -28.22 49.26
CA ILE A 927 10.84 -27.62 49.83
C ILE A 927 11.07 -27.46 51.35
N PRO A 928 10.81 -26.28 51.95
CA PRO A 928 10.99 -26.08 53.38
C PRO A 928 10.18 -27.08 54.19
N GLU A 929 10.80 -27.67 55.23
CA GLU A 929 10.17 -28.68 56.08
C GLU A 929 8.91 -28.15 56.78
N ASP A 930 8.86 -26.84 57.08
CA ASP A 930 7.69 -26.16 57.66
C ASP A 930 6.49 -26.05 56.71
N ILE A 931 6.70 -26.30 55.41
CA ILE A 931 5.65 -26.31 54.38
C ILE A 931 5.26 -27.75 54.06
N CYS A 932 6.23 -28.59 53.69
CA CYS A 932 6.04 -30.00 53.40
C CYS A 932 7.39 -30.72 53.30
N ALA A 933 7.58 -31.77 54.09
CA ALA A 933 8.74 -32.65 53.96
C ALA A 933 8.53 -33.58 52.74
N SER A 934 9.00 -33.14 51.56
CA SER A 934 8.87 -33.93 50.33
C SER A 934 10.17 -33.93 49.52
N ALA A 935 10.50 -35.07 48.93
CA ALA A 935 11.58 -35.22 47.96
C ALA A 935 11.19 -34.72 46.55
N SER A 936 9.93 -34.34 46.34
CA SER A 936 9.42 -33.82 45.07
C SER A 936 10.01 -32.45 44.73
N ARG A 937 10.39 -32.26 43.46
CA ARG A 937 11.08 -31.06 42.96
C ARG A 937 10.42 -30.56 41.68
N PRO A 938 9.28 -29.84 41.78
CA PRO A 938 8.70 -29.13 40.65
C PRO A 938 9.68 -28.15 40.00
N ASP A 939 9.47 -27.82 38.73
CA ASP A 939 10.31 -26.85 38.05
C ASP A 939 10.26 -25.47 38.75
N ILE A 940 9.08 -24.97 39.11
CA ILE A 940 8.92 -23.76 39.93
C ILE A 940 7.93 -24.03 41.06
N PHE A 941 8.33 -23.68 42.28
CA PHE A 941 7.51 -23.78 43.48
C PHE A 941 7.40 -22.40 44.14
N LEU A 942 6.19 -21.84 44.18
CA LEU A 942 5.93 -20.58 44.88
C LEU A 942 5.11 -20.83 46.13
N PHE A 943 5.36 -20.06 47.18
CA PHE A 943 4.52 -20.10 48.37
C PHE A 943 4.41 -18.74 49.05
N SER A 944 3.31 -18.56 49.78
CA SER A 944 3.08 -17.49 50.75
C SER A 944 2.64 -18.14 52.06
N ARG A 945 3.38 -17.85 53.13
CA ARG A 945 3.06 -18.31 54.48
C ARG A 945 1.88 -17.55 55.05
N ILE A 946 1.76 -16.27 54.71
CA ILE A 946 0.66 -15.39 55.13
C ILE A 946 -0.66 -15.84 54.53
N LEU A 947 -0.69 -16.10 53.22
CA LEU A 947 -1.92 -16.53 52.53
C LEU A 947 -2.20 -18.03 52.66
N LYS A 948 -1.27 -18.79 53.27
CA LYS A 948 -1.27 -20.26 53.26
C LYS A 948 -1.60 -20.80 51.87
N ARG A 949 -0.85 -20.34 50.86
CA ARG A 949 -1.05 -20.73 49.46
C ARG A 949 0.25 -21.14 48.80
N VAL A 950 0.18 -22.18 47.97
CA VAL A 950 1.28 -22.71 47.18
C VAL A 950 0.88 -22.73 45.70
N VAL A 951 1.79 -22.35 44.82
CA VAL A 951 1.63 -22.48 43.37
C VAL A 951 2.75 -23.38 42.85
N ILE A 952 2.37 -24.49 42.23
CA ILE A 952 3.30 -25.46 41.65
C ILE A 952 3.23 -25.32 40.13
N ILE A 953 4.37 -25.13 39.47
CA ILE A 953 4.45 -25.06 38.01
C ILE A 953 5.45 -26.10 37.53
N GLU A 954 4.98 -27.03 36.69
CA GLU A 954 5.81 -28.03 36.03
C GLU A 954 5.77 -27.77 34.52
N LEU A 955 6.94 -27.57 33.91
CA LEU A 955 7.08 -27.39 32.48
C LEU A 955 7.38 -28.72 31.78
N THR A 956 6.67 -28.98 30.69
CA THR A 956 7.03 -30.03 29.74
C THR A 956 7.17 -29.44 28.34
N VAL A 957 8.16 -29.93 27.57
CA VAL A 957 8.37 -29.53 26.17
C VAL A 957 8.18 -30.73 25.23
N PRO A 958 6.93 -31.18 25.01
CA PRO A 958 6.65 -32.41 24.28
C PRO A 958 6.49 -32.17 22.77
N TRP A 959 6.31 -33.25 22.00
CA TRP A 959 5.70 -33.13 20.68
C TRP A 959 4.23 -32.74 20.85
N GLU A 960 3.70 -31.82 20.05
CA GLU A 960 2.39 -31.20 20.34
C GLU A 960 1.26 -32.23 20.49
N THR A 961 1.22 -33.28 19.66
CA THR A 961 0.18 -34.33 19.78
C THR A 961 0.25 -35.14 21.08
N ASN A 962 1.36 -35.07 21.82
CA ASN A 962 1.52 -35.73 23.12
C ASN A 962 1.08 -34.85 24.31
N ILE A 963 0.76 -33.56 24.09
CA ILE A 963 0.42 -32.61 25.17
C ILE A 963 -0.66 -33.15 26.12
N PRO A 964 -1.81 -33.69 25.65
CA PRO A 964 -2.85 -34.17 26.57
C PRO A 964 -2.36 -35.32 27.47
N LYS A 965 -1.58 -36.24 26.91
CA LYS A 965 -1.02 -37.38 27.65
C LYS A 965 -0.02 -36.91 28.70
N ASP A 966 0.91 -36.04 28.31
CA ASP A 966 1.97 -35.57 29.21
C ASP A 966 1.39 -34.67 30.32
N HIS A 967 0.35 -33.89 30.02
CA HIS A 967 -0.40 -33.11 31.01
C HIS A 967 -0.93 -34.01 32.14
N THR A 968 -1.67 -35.07 31.78
CA THR A 968 -2.22 -36.03 32.76
C THR A 968 -1.12 -36.71 33.58
N ILE A 969 -0.03 -37.13 32.95
CA ILE A 969 1.10 -37.75 33.65
C ILE A 969 1.71 -36.79 34.68
N LYS A 970 1.90 -35.51 34.31
CA LYS A 970 2.50 -34.52 35.21
C LYS A 970 1.57 -34.09 36.34
N VAL A 971 0.26 -33.99 36.09
CA VAL A 971 -0.71 -33.75 37.16
C VAL A 971 -0.70 -34.90 38.16
N ASN A 972 -0.73 -36.14 37.69
CA ASN A 972 -0.70 -37.32 38.56
C ASN A 972 0.62 -37.44 39.35
N LYS A 973 1.76 -37.06 38.75
CA LYS A 973 3.08 -37.07 39.40
C LYS A 973 3.11 -36.29 40.71
N TYR A 974 2.37 -35.16 40.79
CA TYR A 974 2.37 -34.30 41.98
C TYR A 974 1.12 -34.48 42.86
N TYR A 975 0.27 -35.45 42.56
CA TYR A 975 -0.98 -35.68 43.31
C TYR A 975 -0.73 -35.89 44.81
N GLU A 976 0.24 -36.74 45.18
CA GLU A 976 0.60 -36.98 46.58
C GLU A 976 1.10 -35.71 47.28
N LEU A 977 2.02 -34.96 46.64
CA LEU A 977 2.52 -33.68 47.16
C LEU A 977 1.37 -32.67 47.37
N THR A 978 0.43 -32.57 46.42
CA THR A 978 -0.72 -31.67 46.56
C THR A 978 -1.63 -32.06 47.73
N ASN A 979 -1.82 -33.36 47.98
CA ASN A 979 -2.59 -33.85 49.12
C ASN A 979 -1.90 -33.57 50.45
N GLU A 980 -0.58 -33.76 50.54
CA GLU A 980 0.20 -33.44 51.75
C GLU A 980 0.17 -31.93 52.06
N LEU A 981 0.38 -31.09 51.06
CA LEU A 981 0.28 -29.63 51.23
C LEU A 981 -1.12 -29.19 51.69
N THR A 982 -2.17 -29.83 51.17
CA THR A 982 -3.55 -29.57 51.57
C THR A 982 -3.80 -30.02 53.01
N ARG A 983 -3.27 -31.18 53.43
CA ARG A 983 -3.29 -31.63 54.84
C ARG A 983 -2.57 -30.64 55.75
N ASN A 984 -1.49 -30.01 55.27
CA ASN A 984 -0.78 -28.93 55.95
C ASN A 984 -1.48 -27.56 55.87
N ARG A 985 -2.77 -27.55 55.48
CA ARG A 985 -3.66 -26.37 55.41
C ARG A 985 -3.22 -25.30 54.40
N PHE A 986 -2.49 -25.67 53.36
CA PHE A 986 -2.22 -24.78 52.22
C PHE A 986 -3.26 -24.96 51.12
N VAL A 987 -3.67 -23.85 50.49
CA VAL A 987 -4.39 -23.87 49.20
C VAL A 987 -3.37 -24.09 48.09
N VAL A 988 -3.56 -25.09 47.25
CA VAL A 988 -2.59 -25.47 46.21
C VAL A 988 -3.15 -25.22 44.81
N ASP A 989 -2.44 -24.41 44.03
CA ASP A 989 -2.70 -24.20 42.61
C ASP A 989 -1.61 -24.94 41.79
N LEU A 990 -1.96 -26.09 41.18
CA LEU A 990 -1.05 -26.89 40.35
C LEU A 990 -1.23 -26.58 38.86
N TYR A 991 -0.14 -26.18 38.20
CA TYR A 991 -0.09 -25.90 36.77
C TYR A 991 0.93 -26.83 36.08
N ALA A 992 0.43 -27.91 35.46
CA ALA A 992 1.17 -28.60 34.42
C ALA A 992 1.08 -27.76 33.12
N VAL A 993 2.23 -27.27 32.65
CA VAL A 993 2.35 -26.31 31.55
C VAL A 993 3.14 -26.92 30.41
N GLU A 994 2.58 -26.87 29.21
CA GLU A 994 3.20 -27.46 28.03
C GLU A 994 3.54 -26.42 26.96
N VAL A 995 4.72 -26.60 26.37
CA VAL A 995 5.16 -25.84 25.20
C VAL A 995 5.65 -26.83 24.17
N GLY A 996 5.01 -26.89 23.02
CA GLY A 996 5.37 -27.82 21.96
C GLY A 996 6.81 -27.63 21.47
N ALA A 997 7.47 -28.73 21.15
CA ALA A 997 8.84 -28.75 20.64
C ALA A 997 8.99 -28.00 19.30
N ARG A 998 7.93 -27.85 18.50
CA ARG A 998 7.94 -27.01 17.28
C ARG A 998 7.64 -25.54 17.58
N GLY A 999 7.57 -25.15 18.85
CA GLY A 999 7.33 -23.79 19.29
C GLY A 999 5.86 -23.41 19.37
N ILE A 1000 4.93 -24.36 19.38
CA ILE A 1000 3.50 -24.09 19.53
C ILE A 1000 3.15 -24.10 21.02
N THR A 1001 2.59 -23.02 21.53
CA THR A 1001 2.26 -22.90 22.96
C THR A 1001 0.92 -23.55 23.28
N ALA A 1002 0.81 -24.25 24.41
CA ALA A 1002 -0.47 -24.80 24.88
C ALA A 1002 -1.36 -23.75 25.56
N LYS A 1003 -2.66 -24.05 25.65
CA LYS A 1003 -3.65 -23.27 26.42
C LYS A 1003 -3.35 -23.28 27.92
N SER A 1004 -2.68 -24.31 28.44
CA SER A 1004 -2.22 -24.39 29.83
C SER A 1004 -1.29 -23.23 30.19
N LEU A 1005 -0.31 -22.89 29.33
CA LEU A 1005 0.56 -21.73 29.53
C LEU A 1005 -0.24 -20.41 29.53
N TYR A 1006 -1.21 -20.28 28.64
CA TYR A 1006 -2.08 -19.10 28.62
C TYR A 1006 -2.89 -18.95 29.91
N ASN A 1007 -3.45 -20.05 30.41
CA ASN A 1007 -4.22 -20.08 31.64
C ASN A 1007 -3.33 -19.70 32.83
N LEU A 1008 -2.13 -20.26 32.95
CA LEU A 1008 -1.15 -19.85 33.96
C LEU A 1008 -0.89 -18.34 33.90
N LEU A 1009 -0.53 -17.80 32.73
CA LEU A 1009 -0.19 -16.38 32.59
C LEU A 1009 -1.39 -15.46 32.90
N LYS A 1010 -2.60 -15.90 32.56
CA LYS A 1010 -3.85 -15.20 32.89
C LYS A 1010 -4.08 -15.20 34.40
N ASP A 1011 -3.93 -16.35 35.05
CA ASP A 1011 -4.17 -16.52 36.48
C ASP A 1011 -3.11 -15.81 37.33
N LEU A 1012 -1.88 -15.65 36.81
CA LEU A 1012 -0.86 -14.77 37.39
C LEU A 1012 -1.24 -13.27 37.34
N GLY A 1013 -2.34 -12.90 36.69
CA GLY A 1013 -2.84 -11.52 36.61
C GLY A 1013 -2.12 -10.65 35.58
N LEU A 1014 -1.46 -11.27 34.58
CA LEU A 1014 -0.82 -10.53 33.51
C LEU A 1014 -1.85 -9.95 32.53
N SER A 1015 -1.60 -8.73 32.06
CA SER A 1015 -2.46 -8.13 31.02
C SER A 1015 -2.29 -8.86 29.69
N ARG A 1016 -3.31 -8.80 28.81
CA ARG A 1016 -3.29 -9.47 27.49
C ARG A 1016 -2.03 -9.16 26.67
N THR A 1017 -1.50 -7.93 26.78
CA THR A 1017 -0.25 -7.53 26.11
C THR A 1017 0.96 -8.30 26.63
N HIS A 1018 1.07 -8.47 27.95
CA HIS A 1018 2.14 -9.27 28.56
C HIS A 1018 1.98 -10.74 28.20
N ILE A 1019 0.76 -11.29 28.29
CA ILE A 1019 0.49 -12.69 27.94
C ILE A 1019 0.95 -12.97 26.51
N ASN A 1020 0.52 -12.17 25.54
CA ASN A 1020 0.92 -12.35 24.14
C ASN A 1020 2.44 -12.25 23.95
N ALA A 1021 3.12 -11.36 24.69
CA ALA A 1021 4.58 -11.22 24.61
C ALA A 1021 5.31 -12.43 25.18
N PHE A 1022 4.86 -12.96 26.32
CA PHE A 1022 5.44 -14.17 26.91
C PHE A 1022 5.18 -15.39 26.05
N LEU A 1023 3.95 -15.59 25.53
CA LEU A 1023 3.67 -16.68 24.59
C LEU A 1023 4.61 -16.65 23.37
N GLU A 1024 4.82 -15.47 22.75
CA GLU A 1024 5.72 -15.31 21.60
C GLU A 1024 7.19 -15.61 21.97
N ARG A 1025 7.65 -15.20 23.16
CA ARG A 1025 9.00 -15.46 23.65
C ARG A 1025 9.23 -16.94 23.98
N THR A 1026 8.29 -17.57 24.69
CA THR A 1026 8.35 -18.97 25.09
C THR A 1026 8.30 -19.88 23.86
N SER A 1027 7.42 -19.58 22.91
CA SER A 1027 7.39 -20.21 21.58
C SER A 1027 8.76 -20.15 20.89
N LYS A 1028 9.35 -18.95 20.81
CA LYS A 1028 10.65 -18.75 20.17
C LYS A 1028 11.77 -19.49 20.91
N ALA A 1029 11.76 -19.51 22.23
CA ALA A 1029 12.76 -20.23 23.04
C ALA A 1029 12.74 -21.74 22.75
N ALA A 1030 11.54 -22.35 22.74
CA ALA A 1030 11.36 -23.76 22.41
C ALA A 1030 11.81 -24.06 20.97
N LEU A 1031 11.37 -23.24 20.01
CA LEU A 1031 11.71 -23.40 18.60
C LEU A 1031 13.23 -23.27 18.34
N VAL A 1032 13.90 -22.29 18.95
CA VAL A 1032 15.36 -22.11 18.82
C VAL A 1032 16.11 -23.28 19.45
N GLY A 1033 15.65 -23.79 20.61
CA GLY A 1033 16.20 -25.01 21.20
C GLY A 1033 16.11 -26.20 20.27
N SER A 1034 14.93 -26.46 19.71
CA SER A 1034 14.71 -27.55 18.74
C SER A 1034 15.52 -27.36 17.45
N PHE A 1035 15.65 -26.13 16.96
CA PHE A 1035 16.48 -25.83 15.79
C PHE A 1035 17.96 -26.11 16.05
N GLN A 1036 18.46 -25.86 17.27
CA GLN A 1036 19.84 -26.20 17.64
C GLN A 1036 20.05 -27.71 17.72
N ILE A 1037 19.10 -28.45 18.29
CA ILE A 1037 19.11 -29.93 18.27
C ILE A 1037 19.16 -30.42 16.82
N TRP A 1038 18.32 -29.85 15.96
CA TRP A 1038 18.29 -30.17 14.54
C TRP A 1038 19.64 -29.87 13.87
N LEU A 1039 20.24 -28.70 14.05
CA LEU A 1039 21.55 -28.39 13.45
C LEU A 1039 22.69 -29.24 14.01
N GLY A 1040 22.65 -29.60 15.30
CA GLY A 1040 23.68 -30.40 15.97
C GLY A 1040 23.81 -31.82 15.42
N ARG A 1041 22.79 -32.27 14.68
CA ARG A 1041 22.67 -33.59 14.10
C ARG A 1041 23.74 -33.95 13.06
N GLU A 1042 24.27 -32.94 12.38
CA GLU A 1042 25.31 -33.08 11.35
C GLU A 1042 26.72 -33.17 11.98
N ARG A 1043 26.93 -32.62 13.18
CA ARG A 1043 28.26 -32.63 13.84
C ARG A 1043 28.64 -34.00 14.42
N SER A 1044 27.66 -34.86 14.67
CA SER A 1044 27.87 -36.25 15.09
C SER A 1044 28.30 -37.18 13.95
N LEU A 1045 28.25 -36.71 12.68
CA LEU A 1045 28.71 -37.47 11.52
C LEU A 1045 30.19 -37.22 11.17
N ASP A 1046 30.81 -36.16 11.73
CA ASP A 1046 32.21 -35.79 11.45
C ASP A 1046 33.26 -36.70 12.15
N SER A 1047 32.85 -37.72 12.90
CA SER A 1047 33.76 -38.71 13.51
C SER A 1047 33.99 -39.97 12.67
N GLY A 1048 33.41 -40.06 11.46
CA GLY A 1048 33.71 -41.10 10.48
C GLY A 1048 33.87 -40.47 9.10
N GLY A 1049 35.09 -40.46 8.57
CA GLY A 1049 35.44 -39.69 7.39
C GLY A 1049 34.64 -40.09 6.15
N GLU A 1050 33.80 -39.17 5.65
CA GLU A 1050 33.63 -38.89 4.23
C GLU A 1050 32.88 -37.56 4.04
N ARG A 1051 33.48 -36.64 3.28
CA ARG A 1051 32.93 -35.31 3.03
C ARG A 1051 31.67 -35.39 2.18
N ILE A 1052 30.49 -35.27 2.78
CA ILE A 1052 29.29 -34.86 2.07
C ILE A 1052 29.24 -33.32 2.05
N THR A 1053 29.22 -32.79 0.83
CA THR A 1053 29.25 -31.37 0.50
C THR A 1053 28.10 -30.60 1.14
N ARG A 1054 28.46 -29.45 1.74
CA ARG A 1054 27.54 -28.43 2.27
C ARG A 1054 26.46 -28.08 1.24
N VAL A 1055 25.20 -28.34 1.58
CA VAL A 1055 24.05 -27.66 0.98
C VAL A 1055 23.27 -26.98 2.10
N SER A 1056 23.73 -25.79 2.47
CA SER A 1056 23.02 -24.83 3.34
C SER A 1056 22.39 -23.73 2.49
#